data_AF-A0A1I8CIV2-F1
#
_entry.id   AF-A0A1I8CIV2-F1
#
_cell.length_a   1.000
_cell.length_b   1.000
_cell.length_c   1.000
_cell.angle_alpha   90.00
_cell.angle_beta   90.00
_cell.angle_gamma   90.00
#
_symmetry.space_group_name_H-M   'P 1'
#
loop_
_entity.id
_entity.type
_entity.pdbx_description
1 polymer ?
#
loop_
_entity_poly.entity_id
_entity_poly.type
_entity_poly.pdbx_seq_one_letter_code
_entity_poly.pdbx_strand_id
1 'polypeptide(L)'
;MGGDIGRIPTNECESSCCGYNLEYAILFSRLILCLAITCLIIKRLWGGQKNINKTEGVQLILQALGDGKTIDTSSRDRGKGVGNFEKAEELLGDYKNFDAIEGQNGINSYGTRFITQPVDQFTNRIIDTFSMKYLLNATYFTKNGPIFFYTGGQDRIENFVSTTGMIYELAPIMGAAIVYAEHRYYGSVRNRPFQEKATQDAEHLGYLTPSQAMADYANLIVAFKDTLLPGSTDSAVITFGTGYSGLLAAWMRVKYPHLVTGAYSSSSPVLSFPGANIPFNSFDIIATHTFSTSGCNVSLIEHTWRSLDMMALADGGLDFINDIFNIDDRSKLQSTWDVYFLKFYIQEAFEKMAVADYPYPSNLGTNLPAWPVEVACQYLKGPFTAQKDLLANMAKALDVYYNYAKDPSFRNCVMPLKCNGPTLDKDTFWNWQKCTDLVFQQCSDGAPSDMFIPECSDDGIISSNLQNCGVLFGEIGHHDSFMRVDEVRTRYGLKFDSITNLIFASGTYDPNYGTAIKQNANTPYDQTKRGFYAINIEGAANALDITQPNTCDPSNLVKARFEGLLFDLASSTFNNAAIIFAEHRYYGSFKNRPYQKNATFSVNQLGYLSSSQALADYASLVIALKDGLLPGSTNSPVITFGTGYGGSLAAWMRIKYPHLITGAYASGPQLSSFGGSKVSPGSFDNLVTKIFANSKCNTDLISKSWDVIVNIAAKQSGIDFLNQIFNIDKGNLLQNAYDAQILTLYIQKGFHLMALANYPYPTSFQKTLPAWPVEVACTYLNGPYKSDINLATNIAKAMNVYFNYKNDPSIQNCVTPGCPDPSLSTLVEDDIWRWQQCTDLFVEKCSLGLPNDMFLHTCDVFNGPAWLQQRYCELAFGTKGWQKSMLKEYAVKTTFGFKFDSVTNLIFVSGPNDPWSGDGVQPNPLSNEQTNRALYALNLEGSAHGLDLSQPNTCDPENVVKARFELARVIRCWSNPKDSTCKKFPFKLNDVGAFKKNNQNTCYYISNQYPWGQKV
;
A
#
# COMPACT_ATOMS: atom_id res chain seq x y z
N MET A 1 -9.25 46.65 -26.59
CA MET A 1 -10.68 46.38 -26.36
C MET A 1 -10.79 45.08 -25.56
N GLY A 2 -11.53 45.12 -24.45
CA GLY A 2 -11.89 43.99 -23.57
C GLY A 2 -10.75 43.51 -22.67
N GLY A 3 -10.92 43.19 -21.38
CA GLY A 3 -12.09 43.01 -20.52
C GLY A 3 -11.64 42.17 -19.31
N ASP A 4 -12.23 42.42 -18.14
CA ASP A 4 -11.83 41.93 -16.81
C ASP A 4 -11.50 40.44 -16.67
N ILE A 5 -10.36 40.13 -16.03
CA ILE A 5 -10.11 38.82 -15.41
C ILE A 5 -10.73 38.87 -14.01
N GLY A 6 -11.95 38.33 -13.91
CA GLY A 6 -12.64 38.11 -12.65
C GLY A 6 -11.86 37.20 -11.71
N ARG A 7 -11.81 37.61 -10.44
CA ARG A 7 -11.24 36.87 -9.31
C ARG A 7 -11.87 35.46 -9.20
N ILE A 8 -11.01 34.44 -9.14
CA ILE A 8 -11.38 33.11 -8.65
C ILE A 8 -11.57 33.19 -7.11
N PRO A 9 -12.66 32.68 -6.51
CA PRO A 9 -12.85 32.68 -5.07
C PRO A 9 -11.87 31.69 -4.39
N THR A 10 -11.12 32.18 -3.41
CA THR A 10 -10.09 31.44 -2.65
C THR A 10 -10.62 30.71 -1.40
N ASN A 11 -11.84 30.19 -1.42
CA ASN A 11 -12.41 29.50 -0.26
C ASN A 11 -12.89 28.11 -0.67
N GLU A 12 -11.97 27.14 -0.73
CA GLU A 12 -12.18 25.68 -0.63
C GLU A 12 -10.88 24.95 -1.08
N CYS A 13 -9.82 25.06 -0.27
CA CYS A 13 -8.61 24.22 -0.38
C CYS A 13 -7.94 24.19 1.00
N GLU A 14 -8.54 23.47 1.94
CA GLU A 14 -7.92 23.13 3.23
C GLU A 14 -7.41 21.67 3.23
N SER A 15 -6.74 21.25 2.15
CA SER A 15 -5.95 20.01 2.12
C SER A 15 -4.52 20.32 1.67
N SER A 16 -3.55 19.74 2.38
CA SER A 16 -2.12 20.07 2.33
C SER A 16 -1.38 19.68 1.03
N CYS A 17 -2.09 19.39 -0.07
CA CYS A 17 -1.49 18.86 -1.30
C CYS A 17 -1.45 19.84 -2.49
N CYS A 18 -1.96 21.06 -2.38
CA CYS A 18 -2.00 22.01 -3.53
C CYS A 18 -0.74 22.90 -3.70
N GLY A 19 0.31 22.74 -2.89
CA GLY A 19 1.44 23.68 -2.82
C GLY A 19 2.39 23.75 -4.03
N TYR A 20 2.36 22.79 -4.95
CA TYR A 20 3.36 22.69 -6.04
C TYR A 20 3.04 23.49 -7.31
N ASN A 21 1.80 23.98 -7.49
CA ASN A 21 1.41 24.66 -8.75
C ASN A 21 1.85 26.13 -8.85
N LEU A 22 2.18 26.80 -7.73
CA LEU A 22 2.51 28.23 -7.76
C LEU A 22 3.95 28.48 -8.25
N GLU A 23 4.92 27.63 -7.91
CA GLU A 23 6.30 27.74 -8.39
C GLU A 23 6.43 27.35 -9.87
N TYR A 24 5.67 26.34 -10.33
CA TYR A 24 5.60 26.00 -11.75
C TYR A 24 4.92 27.09 -12.57
N ALA A 25 3.86 27.73 -12.07
CA ALA A 25 3.25 28.86 -12.75
C ALA A 25 4.23 30.05 -12.88
N ILE A 26 5.06 30.32 -11.87
CA ILE A 26 6.08 31.38 -11.91
C ILE A 26 7.22 31.03 -12.86
N LEU A 27 7.68 29.77 -12.89
CA LEU A 27 8.69 29.28 -13.84
C LEU A 27 8.17 29.27 -15.29
N PHE A 28 6.92 28.86 -15.51
CA PHE A 28 6.27 28.85 -16.82
C PHE A 28 6.03 30.27 -17.33
N SER A 29 5.64 31.20 -16.44
CA SER A 29 5.54 32.63 -16.75
C SER A 29 6.88 33.22 -17.18
N ARG A 30 7.98 32.85 -16.49
CA ARG A 30 9.34 33.30 -16.83
C ARG A 30 9.85 32.66 -18.12
N LEU A 31 9.51 31.41 -18.40
CA LEU A 31 9.86 30.71 -19.64
C LEU A 31 9.13 31.30 -20.85
N ILE A 32 7.84 31.64 -20.71
CA ILE A 32 7.05 32.32 -21.74
C ILE A 32 7.59 33.74 -21.97
N LEU A 33 7.99 34.46 -20.92
CA LEU A 33 8.61 35.78 -21.04
C LEU A 33 9.97 35.70 -21.75
N CYS A 34 10.80 34.70 -21.43
CA CYS A 34 12.04 34.43 -22.14
C CYS A 34 11.79 34.08 -23.61
N LEU A 35 10.88 33.16 -23.92
CA LEU A 35 10.53 32.79 -25.29
C LEU A 35 9.94 33.96 -26.09
N ALA A 36 9.13 34.81 -25.47
CA ALA A 36 8.60 36.01 -26.10
C ALA A 36 9.71 37.05 -26.40
N ILE A 37 10.67 37.21 -25.48
CA ILE A 37 11.83 38.08 -25.69
C ILE A 37 12.77 37.50 -26.77
N THR A 38 13.00 36.19 -26.78
CA THR A 38 13.79 35.50 -27.82
C THR A 38 13.11 35.58 -29.18
N CYS A 39 11.77 35.42 -29.26
CA CYS A 39 11.01 35.61 -30.48
C CYS A 39 11.01 37.08 -30.96
N LEU A 40 10.97 38.06 -30.05
CA LEU A 40 11.07 39.49 -30.40
C LEU A 40 12.48 39.85 -30.89
N ILE A 41 13.53 39.25 -30.33
CA ILE A 41 14.92 39.42 -30.78
C ILE A 41 15.13 38.74 -32.14
N ILE A 42 14.63 37.52 -32.34
CA ILE A 42 14.69 36.80 -33.63
C ILE A 42 13.91 37.56 -34.71
N LYS A 43 12.74 38.12 -34.39
CA LYS A 43 11.93 38.91 -35.35
C LYS A 43 12.59 40.25 -35.70
N ARG A 44 13.41 40.82 -34.81
CA ARG A 44 14.18 42.06 -35.06
C ARG A 44 15.49 41.79 -35.82
N LEU A 45 16.07 40.60 -35.67
CA LEU A 45 17.30 40.18 -36.36
C LEU A 45 17.04 39.56 -37.75
N TRP A 46 15.83 39.07 -38.04
CA TRP A 46 15.46 38.43 -39.31
C TRP A 46 14.61 39.29 -40.25
N GLY A 47 14.54 40.60 -40.00
CA GLY A 47 13.97 41.58 -40.92
C GLY A 47 14.96 41.97 -42.02
N GLY A 48 15.41 41.03 -42.85
CA GLY A 48 16.22 41.36 -44.02
C GLY A 48 17.09 40.21 -44.56
N GLN A 49 16.76 39.78 -45.78
CA GLN A 49 17.53 38.94 -46.71
C GLN A 49 17.40 37.40 -46.63
N LYS A 50 17.38 36.84 -47.85
CA LYS A 50 16.98 35.49 -48.26
C LYS A 50 18.17 34.51 -48.30
N ASN A 51 17.82 33.23 -48.07
CA ASN A 51 18.52 31.98 -48.41
C ASN A 51 19.86 31.69 -47.69
N ILE A 52 19.78 30.93 -46.59
CA ILE A 52 20.89 30.14 -46.05
C ILE A 52 20.37 28.72 -45.75
N ASN A 53 21.17 27.71 -46.09
CA ASN A 53 20.84 26.29 -46.01
C ASN A 53 20.90 25.77 -44.55
N LYS A 54 20.01 24.85 -44.17
CA LYS A 54 19.74 24.42 -42.78
C LYS A 54 20.94 23.85 -42.02
N THR A 55 22.01 23.47 -42.71
CA THR A 55 23.17 22.79 -42.10
C THR A 55 24.18 23.75 -41.45
N GLU A 56 24.29 24.99 -41.93
CA GLU A 56 25.25 25.98 -41.37
C GLU A 56 24.72 26.65 -40.09
N GLY A 57 23.40 26.79 -39.95
CA GLY A 57 22.78 27.37 -38.74
C GLY A 57 22.91 26.50 -37.49
N VAL A 58 22.98 25.17 -37.65
CA VAL A 58 23.14 24.22 -36.54
C VAL A 58 24.59 24.19 -36.04
N GLN A 59 25.58 24.38 -36.91
CA GLN A 59 26.99 24.46 -36.49
C GLN A 59 27.31 25.72 -35.68
N LEU A 60 26.70 26.86 -35.99
CA LEU A 60 26.87 28.10 -35.22
C LEU A 60 26.24 28.02 -33.81
N ILE A 61 25.13 27.27 -33.66
CA ILE A 61 24.49 27.05 -32.35
C ILE A 61 25.31 26.07 -31.50
N LEU A 62 25.93 25.06 -32.10
CA LEU A 62 26.81 24.13 -31.40
C LEU A 62 28.16 24.76 -31.00
N GLN A 63 28.66 25.74 -31.76
CA GLN A 63 29.84 26.53 -31.37
C GLN A 63 29.58 27.52 -30.23
N ALA A 64 28.34 27.99 -30.04
CA ALA A 64 27.98 28.88 -28.93
C ALA A 64 27.72 28.15 -27.60
N LEU A 65 27.56 26.82 -27.62
CA LEU A 65 27.16 26.02 -26.46
C LEU A 65 28.28 25.11 -25.91
N GLY A 66 29.51 25.22 -26.44
CA GLY A 66 30.61 24.35 -26.06
C GLY A 66 31.93 25.09 -25.82
N ASP A 67 32.07 25.74 -24.67
CA ASP A 67 33.38 26.15 -24.15
C ASP A 67 33.80 25.23 -23.01
N GLY A 68 34.86 24.45 -23.25
CA GLY A 68 35.41 23.54 -22.25
C GLY A 68 36.51 22.58 -22.66
N LYS A 69 37.35 22.88 -23.68
CA LYS A 69 38.79 22.55 -23.84
C LYS A 69 39.21 22.10 -25.24
N THR A 70 40.33 22.69 -25.65
CA THR A 70 41.13 22.58 -26.88
C THR A 70 41.77 21.21 -27.11
N ILE A 71 41.76 20.71 -28.36
CA ILE A 71 42.87 19.94 -28.95
C ILE A 71 43.10 20.32 -30.42
N ASP A 72 44.38 20.47 -30.71
CA ASP A 72 45.14 20.95 -31.86
C ASP A 72 44.94 20.16 -33.17
N THR A 73 44.98 20.87 -34.30
CA THR A 73 44.86 20.32 -35.65
C THR A 73 46.20 20.36 -36.38
N SER A 74 46.80 19.20 -36.65
CA SER A 74 47.77 19.07 -37.73
C SER A 74 47.76 17.69 -38.38
N SER A 75 47.26 17.61 -39.61
CA SER A 75 48.01 17.13 -40.79
C SER A 75 47.08 16.83 -41.97
N ARG A 76 47.47 17.38 -43.12
CA ARG A 76 46.95 17.09 -44.47
C ARG A 76 47.23 15.64 -44.87
N ASP A 77 46.32 15.01 -45.60
CA ASP A 77 46.60 14.70 -47.02
C ASP A 77 45.37 14.21 -47.81
N ARG A 78 45.32 14.63 -49.07
CA ARG A 78 44.37 14.17 -50.09
C ARG A 78 45.03 13.04 -50.90
N GLY A 79 44.27 12.01 -51.26
CA GLY A 79 44.58 11.27 -52.49
C GLY A 79 43.98 9.89 -52.68
N LYS A 80 43.00 9.84 -53.61
CA LYS A 80 42.69 8.77 -54.60
C LYS A 80 41.82 7.58 -54.18
N GLY A 81 40.80 7.34 -55.01
CA GLY A 81 40.25 6.00 -55.27
C GLY A 81 38.74 5.93 -55.40
N VAL A 82 38.22 6.19 -56.60
CA VAL A 82 36.81 5.96 -57.00
C VAL A 82 36.56 4.45 -57.20
N GLY A 83 35.42 3.94 -56.74
CA GLY A 83 34.88 2.66 -57.23
C GLY A 83 33.80 2.01 -56.35
N ASN A 84 32.57 1.94 -56.88
CA ASN A 84 31.40 1.16 -56.44
C ASN A 84 30.55 1.67 -55.25
N PHE A 85 29.60 2.57 -55.54
CA PHE A 85 28.49 2.95 -54.65
C PHE A 85 27.15 2.26 -54.95
N GLU A 86 27.11 1.26 -55.83
CA GLU A 86 25.86 0.51 -56.14
C GLU A 86 25.72 -0.82 -55.37
N LYS A 87 26.58 -1.09 -54.39
CA LYS A 87 26.44 -2.25 -53.47
C LYS A 87 26.32 -1.89 -51.99
N ALA A 88 26.27 -0.59 -51.66
CA ALA A 88 26.09 -0.13 -50.29
C ALA A 88 24.61 0.13 -49.90
N GLU A 89 23.71 0.30 -50.88
CA GLU A 89 22.27 0.48 -50.58
C GLU A 89 21.54 -0.82 -50.22
N GLU A 90 22.10 -1.99 -50.54
CA GLU A 90 21.54 -3.28 -50.11
C GLU A 90 21.98 -3.67 -48.68
N LEU A 91 23.00 -3.00 -48.12
CA LEU A 91 23.48 -3.19 -46.75
C LEU A 91 23.11 -2.04 -45.79
N LEU A 92 22.52 -0.95 -46.30
CA LEU A 92 22.06 0.20 -45.51
C LEU A 92 20.53 0.33 -45.45
N GLY A 93 19.80 -0.66 -45.98
CA GLY A 93 18.34 -0.78 -45.87
C GLY A 93 17.83 -0.99 -44.43
N ASP A 94 18.70 -1.37 -43.48
CA ASP A 94 18.33 -1.71 -42.10
C ASP A 94 18.50 -0.58 -41.05
N TYR A 95 18.80 0.66 -41.46
CA TYR A 95 19.03 1.77 -40.51
C TYR A 95 18.22 3.05 -40.79
N LYS A 96 17.11 2.97 -41.55
CA LYS A 96 16.13 4.05 -41.68
C LYS A 96 14.82 3.71 -40.96
N ASN A 97 14.84 3.72 -39.64
CA ASN A 97 13.64 3.78 -38.79
C ASN A 97 13.98 4.39 -37.40
N PHE A 98 14.71 5.49 -37.41
CA PHE A 98 14.76 6.40 -36.27
C PHE A 98 14.04 7.70 -36.66
N ASP A 99 12.71 7.62 -36.70
CA ASP A 99 11.91 8.84 -36.58
C ASP A 99 12.02 9.38 -35.16
N ALA A 100 12.14 10.70 -35.11
CA ALA A 100 12.61 11.47 -33.98
C ALA A 100 11.73 11.34 -32.72
N ILE A 101 12.44 11.41 -31.61
CA ILE A 101 12.02 11.44 -30.21
C ILE A 101 10.97 12.55 -29.98
N GLU A 102 9.72 12.17 -29.68
CA GLU A 102 8.86 12.98 -28.80
C GLU A 102 9.28 12.66 -27.37
N GLY A 103 10.20 13.47 -26.86
CA GLY A 103 10.75 13.32 -25.52
C GLY A 103 9.74 13.76 -24.47
N GLN A 104 9.11 12.80 -23.80
CA GLN A 104 8.80 12.99 -22.38
C GLN A 104 10.11 12.81 -21.60
N ASN A 105 10.63 13.91 -21.06
CA ASN A 105 11.65 13.84 -20.00
C ASN A 105 10.98 13.24 -18.76
N GLY A 106 11.15 11.93 -18.53
CA GLY A 106 10.60 11.22 -17.37
C GLY A 106 11.09 9.77 -17.29
N ILE A 107 10.94 9.17 -16.09
CA ILE A 107 11.39 7.82 -15.67
C ILE A 107 10.90 6.68 -16.60
N ASN A 108 9.85 6.92 -17.39
CA ASN A 108 9.19 5.91 -18.25
C ASN A 108 9.53 6.06 -19.74
N SER A 109 10.79 6.32 -20.10
CA SER A 109 11.17 6.40 -21.52
C SER A 109 11.00 5.05 -22.23
N TYR A 110 10.54 5.04 -23.49
CA TYR A 110 10.41 3.83 -24.30
C TYR A 110 10.53 4.14 -25.79
N GLY A 111 10.94 3.13 -26.57
CA GLY A 111 10.88 3.18 -28.03
C GLY A 111 9.64 2.45 -28.55
N THR A 112 8.84 3.12 -29.37
CA THR A 112 7.72 2.49 -30.09
C THR A 112 8.25 1.66 -31.26
N ARG A 113 7.79 0.42 -31.38
CA ARG A 113 8.19 -0.54 -32.41
C ARG A 113 6.98 -1.36 -32.87
N PHE A 114 7.16 -2.11 -33.95
CA PHE A 114 6.11 -2.95 -34.52
C PHE A 114 6.67 -4.30 -34.93
N ILE A 115 5.87 -5.36 -34.79
CA ILE A 115 6.16 -6.71 -35.27
C ILE A 115 5.03 -7.18 -36.19
N THR A 116 5.38 -7.86 -37.28
CA THR A 116 4.39 -8.48 -38.16
C THR A 116 3.83 -9.75 -37.49
N GLN A 117 2.52 -9.82 -37.34
CA GLN A 117 1.81 -10.98 -36.78
C GLN A 117 0.78 -11.51 -37.78
N PRO A 118 0.55 -12.82 -37.87
CA PRO A 118 -0.56 -13.36 -38.64
C PRO A 118 -1.90 -12.94 -38.00
N VAL A 119 -2.91 -12.72 -38.83
CA VAL A 119 -4.27 -12.46 -38.32
C VAL A 119 -4.82 -13.69 -37.61
N ASP A 120 -4.58 -14.89 -38.17
CA ASP A 120 -4.95 -16.16 -37.58
C ASP A 120 -3.72 -16.97 -37.16
N GLN A 121 -3.57 -17.20 -35.85
CA GLN A 121 -2.47 -17.96 -35.27
C GLN A 121 -2.74 -19.47 -35.22
N PHE A 122 -4.00 -19.90 -35.37
CA PHE A 122 -4.42 -21.27 -35.10
C PHE A 122 -4.87 -22.03 -36.34
N THR A 123 -5.25 -21.32 -37.40
CA THR A 123 -5.64 -21.93 -38.66
C THR A 123 -4.99 -21.21 -39.84
N ASN A 124 -4.87 -21.91 -40.97
CA ASN A 124 -4.39 -21.33 -42.23
C ASN A 124 -5.56 -20.91 -43.14
N ARG A 125 -6.72 -20.54 -42.57
CA ARG A 125 -7.88 -20.10 -43.36
C ARG A 125 -7.62 -18.76 -44.06
N ILE A 126 -6.89 -17.88 -43.39
CA ILE A 126 -6.37 -16.64 -43.95
C ILE A 126 -4.87 -16.56 -43.66
N ILE A 127 -4.12 -16.03 -44.62
CA ILE A 127 -2.66 -15.85 -44.51
C ILE A 127 -2.29 -14.37 -44.32
N ASP A 128 -3.29 -13.52 -44.10
CA ASP A 128 -3.11 -12.09 -43.89
C ASP A 128 -2.31 -11.84 -42.60
N THR A 129 -1.62 -10.71 -42.58
CA THR A 129 -0.83 -10.26 -41.44
C THR A 129 -1.19 -8.84 -41.05
N PHE A 130 -0.89 -8.47 -39.82
CA PHE A 130 -1.04 -7.11 -39.31
C PHE A 130 0.21 -6.68 -38.52
N SER A 131 0.34 -5.38 -38.29
CA SER A 131 1.52 -4.78 -37.65
C SER A 131 1.21 -4.52 -36.18
N MET A 132 1.56 -5.47 -35.30
CA MET A 132 1.32 -5.34 -33.87
C MET A 132 2.32 -4.37 -33.23
N LYS A 133 1.82 -3.35 -32.51
CA LYS A 133 2.64 -2.35 -31.83
C LYS A 133 3.16 -2.91 -30.49
N TYR A 134 4.40 -2.60 -30.16
CA TYR A 134 4.96 -2.81 -28.83
C TYR A 134 5.89 -1.67 -28.44
N LEU A 135 6.06 -1.46 -27.14
CA LEU A 135 6.98 -0.49 -26.56
C LEU A 135 8.14 -1.25 -25.91
N LEU A 136 9.37 -0.78 -26.14
CA LEU A 136 10.57 -1.38 -25.57
C LEU A 136 11.37 -0.34 -24.79
N ASN A 137 11.73 -0.67 -23.55
CA ASN A 137 12.79 -0.02 -22.82
C ASN A 137 13.82 -1.08 -22.40
N ALA A 138 15.01 -1.02 -23.00
CA ALA A 138 16.12 -1.91 -22.70
C ALA A 138 17.27 -1.19 -21.94
N THR A 139 17.00 -0.01 -21.36
CA THR A 139 18.02 0.86 -20.74
C THR A 139 18.79 0.14 -19.63
N TYR A 140 18.09 -0.68 -18.84
CA TYR A 140 18.66 -1.43 -17.70
C TYR A 140 18.95 -2.89 -18.02
N PHE A 141 18.72 -3.32 -19.26
CA PHE A 141 18.84 -4.72 -19.62
C PHE A 141 20.30 -5.18 -19.54
N THR A 142 20.52 -6.24 -18.77
CA THR A 142 21.81 -6.94 -18.71
C THR A 142 21.73 -8.22 -19.51
N LYS A 143 22.87 -8.73 -19.98
CA LYS A 143 22.91 -10.00 -20.75
C LYS A 143 22.24 -11.12 -19.95
N ASN A 144 21.24 -11.77 -20.55
CA ASN A 144 20.38 -12.79 -19.96
C ASN A 144 19.57 -12.31 -18.73
N GLY A 145 19.47 -11.00 -18.50
CA GLY A 145 18.56 -10.41 -17.52
C GLY A 145 17.10 -10.71 -17.86
N PRO A 146 16.15 -10.53 -16.93
CA PRO A 146 14.76 -10.86 -17.19
C PRO A 146 14.11 -9.90 -18.20
N ILE A 147 13.08 -10.37 -18.89
CA ILE A 147 12.17 -9.55 -19.69
C ILE A 147 10.88 -9.39 -18.89
N PHE A 148 10.57 -8.17 -18.49
CA PHE A 148 9.27 -7.82 -17.93
C PHE A 148 8.31 -7.48 -19.07
N PHE A 149 7.32 -8.35 -19.25
CA PHE A 149 6.42 -8.31 -20.39
C PHE A 149 5.01 -7.94 -19.92
N TYR A 150 4.58 -6.72 -20.18
CA TYR A 150 3.21 -6.31 -19.91
C TYR A 150 2.29 -6.78 -21.05
N THR A 151 1.31 -7.61 -20.71
CA THR A 151 0.30 -8.11 -21.66
C THR A 151 -0.80 -7.07 -21.80
N GLY A 152 -0.74 -6.23 -22.85
CA GLY A 152 -1.71 -5.15 -23.06
C GLY A 152 -3.17 -5.60 -23.03
N GLY A 153 -4.05 -4.72 -22.54
CA GLY A 153 -5.47 -5.01 -22.38
C GLY A 153 -6.33 -4.20 -23.34
N GLN A 154 -7.50 -3.82 -22.84
CA GLN A 154 -8.60 -3.19 -23.57
C GLN A 154 -8.40 -1.69 -23.86
N ASP A 155 -7.18 -1.25 -24.14
CA ASP A 155 -6.87 0.14 -24.45
C ASP A 155 -5.55 0.29 -25.23
N ARG A 156 -5.24 1.52 -25.62
CA ARG A 156 -3.92 1.95 -26.09
C ARG A 156 -2.86 1.57 -25.08
N ILE A 157 -1.76 0.99 -25.58
CA ILE A 157 -0.70 0.48 -24.72
C ILE A 157 -0.03 1.57 -23.88
N GLU A 158 -0.01 2.82 -24.36
CA GLU A 158 0.55 3.97 -23.65
C GLU A 158 -0.19 4.30 -22.35
N ASN A 159 -1.50 4.01 -22.27
CA ASN A 159 -2.30 4.24 -21.05
C ASN A 159 -1.92 3.28 -19.92
N PHE A 160 -1.41 2.10 -20.26
CA PHE A 160 -0.90 1.15 -19.27
C PHE A 160 0.49 1.57 -18.77
N VAL A 161 1.33 2.17 -19.63
CA VAL A 161 2.65 2.67 -19.22
C VAL A 161 2.54 3.73 -18.12
N SER A 162 1.60 4.66 -18.23
CA SER A 162 1.42 5.73 -17.23
C SER A 162 0.90 5.22 -15.88
N THR A 163 0.33 4.01 -15.83
CA THR A 163 -0.36 3.47 -14.65
C THR A 163 0.37 2.29 -14.00
N THR A 164 1.50 1.83 -14.55
CA THR A 164 2.20 0.59 -14.10
C THR A 164 3.66 0.83 -13.71
N GLY A 165 3.90 1.87 -12.92
CA GLY A 165 5.24 2.33 -12.54
C GLY A 165 6.09 1.32 -11.76
N MET A 166 5.51 0.34 -11.06
CA MET A 166 6.27 -0.71 -10.35
C MET A 166 7.23 -1.46 -11.30
N ILE A 167 6.83 -1.70 -12.55
CA ILE A 167 7.66 -2.41 -13.53
C ILE A 167 8.96 -1.63 -13.84
N TYR A 168 8.85 -0.30 -13.90
CA TYR A 168 9.99 0.59 -14.14
C TYR A 168 10.92 0.71 -12.93
N GLU A 169 10.40 0.56 -11.71
CA GLU A 169 11.20 0.49 -10.48
C GLU A 169 11.95 -0.84 -10.34
N LEU A 170 11.33 -1.95 -10.71
CA LEU A 170 11.93 -3.28 -10.63
C LEU A 170 13.02 -3.52 -11.69
N ALA A 171 12.88 -2.89 -12.86
CA ALA A 171 13.79 -3.09 -13.99
C ALA A 171 15.27 -2.77 -13.69
N PRO A 172 15.64 -1.62 -13.09
CA PRO A 172 17.02 -1.34 -12.70
C PRO A 172 17.55 -2.29 -11.63
N ILE A 173 16.70 -2.77 -10.72
CA ILE A 173 17.07 -3.70 -9.64
C ILE A 173 17.43 -5.08 -10.21
N MET A 174 16.65 -5.55 -11.18
CA MET A 174 16.80 -6.90 -11.74
C MET A 174 17.61 -6.94 -13.04
N GLY A 175 18.08 -5.80 -13.53
CA GLY A 175 18.78 -5.71 -14.82
C GLY A 175 17.88 -6.11 -15.99
N ALA A 176 16.60 -5.72 -15.95
CA ALA A 176 15.54 -6.19 -16.83
C ALA A 176 15.32 -5.31 -18.07
N ALA A 177 14.82 -5.91 -19.14
CA ALA A 177 14.17 -5.20 -20.23
C ALA A 177 12.68 -5.09 -19.94
N ILE A 178 12.06 -3.97 -20.32
CA ILE A 178 10.63 -3.74 -20.20
C ILE A 178 10.01 -3.75 -21.59
N VAL A 179 8.98 -4.58 -21.77
CA VAL A 179 8.21 -4.70 -23.01
C VAL A 179 6.74 -4.51 -22.69
N TYR A 180 6.07 -3.58 -23.37
CA TYR A 180 4.62 -3.49 -23.37
C TYR A 180 4.09 -3.89 -24.74
N ALA A 181 3.31 -4.95 -24.84
CA ALA A 181 2.73 -5.40 -26.11
C ALA A 181 1.28 -4.94 -26.24
N GLU A 182 0.96 -4.16 -27.29
CA GLU A 182 -0.42 -3.71 -27.53
C GLU A 182 -1.28 -4.90 -27.96
N HIS A 183 -2.46 -5.02 -27.35
CA HIS A 183 -3.42 -6.06 -27.69
C HIS A 183 -3.94 -5.87 -29.12
N ARG A 184 -4.08 -6.94 -29.91
CA ARG A 184 -4.72 -6.88 -31.24
C ARG A 184 -6.08 -6.15 -31.17
N TYR A 185 -6.43 -5.43 -32.23
CA TYR A 185 -7.64 -4.57 -32.34
C TYR A 185 -7.64 -3.29 -31.49
N TYR A 186 -6.96 -3.26 -30.35
CA TYR A 186 -6.89 -2.07 -29.52
C TYR A 186 -5.84 -1.08 -30.02
N GLY A 187 -6.02 0.18 -29.62
CA GLY A 187 -5.18 1.30 -30.01
C GLY A 187 -5.35 1.74 -31.45
N SER A 188 -4.22 1.98 -32.13
CA SER A 188 -4.22 2.58 -33.47
C SER A 188 -4.78 1.63 -34.53
N VAL A 189 -5.38 2.17 -35.59
CA VAL A 189 -5.91 1.38 -36.72
C VAL A 189 -4.87 0.43 -37.33
N ARG A 190 -3.58 0.83 -37.32
CA ARG A 190 -2.45 0.00 -37.80
C ARG A 190 -2.26 -1.30 -37.01
N ASN A 191 -2.61 -1.30 -35.72
CA ASN A 191 -2.51 -2.45 -34.82
C ASN A 191 -3.71 -3.41 -34.94
N ARG A 192 -4.69 -3.09 -35.80
CA ARG A 192 -5.89 -3.91 -35.99
C ARG A 192 -5.71 -4.87 -37.16
N PRO A 193 -5.99 -6.16 -36.99
CA PRO A 193 -6.29 -7.02 -38.12
C PRO A 193 -7.31 -6.36 -39.04
N PHE A 194 -7.06 -6.40 -40.35
CA PHE A 194 -7.89 -5.76 -41.37
C PHE A 194 -8.07 -4.23 -41.27
N GLN A 195 -7.35 -3.57 -40.36
CA GLN A 195 -7.29 -2.11 -40.24
C GLN A 195 -8.68 -1.45 -40.13
N GLU A 196 -9.08 -0.64 -41.11
CA GLU A 196 -10.37 0.05 -41.11
C GLU A 196 -11.57 -0.90 -41.24
N LYS A 197 -11.37 -2.10 -41.78
CA LYS A 197 -12.42 -3.13 -41.92
C LYS A 197 -12.61 -3.96 -40.67
N ALA A 198 -11.80 -3.74 -39.62
CA ALA A 198 -11.82 -4.55 -38.40
C ALA A 198 -13.20 -4.69 -37.77
N THR A 199 -14.07 -3.69 -37.94
CA THR A 199 -15.43 -3.60 -37.37
C THR A 199 -16.54 -3.70 -38.42
N GLN A 200 -16.21 -4.09 -39.65
CA GLN A 200 -17.16 -4.10 -40.76
C GLN A 200 -18.23 -5.20 -40.58
N ASP A 201 -17.82 -6.36 -40.10
CA ASP A 201 -18.68 -7.53 -39.88
C ASP A 201 -18.08 -8.47 -38.82
N ALA A 202 -18.88 -9.47 -38.44
CA ALA A 202 -18.50 -10.50 -37.49
C ALA A 202 -17.31 -11.36 -37.95
N GLU A 203 -17.08 -11.51 -39.26
CA GLU A 203 -15.94 -12.29 -39.78
C GLU A 203 -14.62 -11.56 -39.53
N HIS A 204 -14.60 -10.23 -39.68
CA HIS A 204 -13.43 -9.41 -39.38
C HIS A 204 -13.19 -9.26 -37.87
N LEU A 205 -14.25 -9.16 -37.04
CA LEU A 205 -14.11 -9.12 -35.58
C LEU A 205 -13.82 -10.49 -34.94
N GLY A 206 -14.09 -11.58 -35.65
CA GLY A 206 -13.96 -12.95 -35.13
C GLY A 206 -12.56 -13.34 -34.65
N TYR A 207 -11.51 -12.61 -35.06
CA TYR A 207 -10.13 -12.84 -34.62
C TYR A 207 -9.74 -12.02 -33.37
N LEU A 208 -10.66 -11.26 -32.80
CA LEU A 208 -10.52 -10.60 -31.51
C LEU A 208 -10.86 -11.58 -30.39
N THR A 209 -9.90 -12.44 -30.03
CA THR A 209 -10.03 -13.40 -28.92
C THR A 209 -8.81 -13.34 -28.00
N PRO A 210 -8.95 -13.67 -26.70
CA PRO A 210 -7.80 -13.75 -25.79
C PRO A 210 -6.75 -14.78 -26.23
N SER A 211 -7.19 -15.88 -26.85
CA SER A 211 -6.29 -16.91 -27.38
C SER A 211 -5.39 -16.38 -28.48
N GLN A 212 -5.97 -15.64 -29.43
CA GLN A 212 -5.23 -15.07 -30.55
C GLN A 212 -4.24 -14.01 -30.06
N ALA A 213 -4.65 -13.14 -29.12
CA ALA A 213 -3.78 -12.15 -28.50
C ALA A 213 -2.59 -12.77 -27.75
N MET A 214 -2.83 -13.83 -26.98
CA MET A 214 -1.74 -14.54 -26.29
C MET A 214 -0.76 -15.23 -27.25
N ALA A 215 -1.24 -15.71 -28.39
CA ALA A 215 -0.35 -16.24 -29.43
C ALA A 215 0.52 -15.13 -30.06
N ASP A 216 -0.03 -13.91 -30.25
CA ASP A 216 0.79 -12.76 -30.67
C ASP A 216 1.90 -12.45 -29.65
N TYR A 217 1.57 -12.48 -28.37
CA TYR A 217 2.55 -12.27 -27.29
C TYR A 217 3.61 -13.37 -27.25
N ALA A 218 3.22 -14.63 -27.43
CA ALA A 218 4.16 -15.75 -27.50
C ALA A 218 5.15 -15.58 -28.66
N ASN A 219 4.68 -15.21 -29.85
CA ASN A 219 5.54 -14.94 -31.01
C ASN A 219 6.49 -13.77 -30.76
N LEU A 220 6.02 -12.70 -30.11
CA LEU A 220 6.87 -11.56 -29.76
C LEU A 220 7.95 -11.96 -28.74
N ILE A 221 7.62 -12.78 -27.74
CA ILE A 221 8.60 -13.28 -26.76
C ILE A 221 9.68 -14.12 -27.44
N VAL A 222 9.30 -15.03 -28.35
CA VAL A 222 10.25 -15.81 -29.15
C VAL A 222 11.14 -14.88 -29.98
N ALA A 223 10.54 -13.91 -30.68
CA ALA A 223 11.29 -12.96 -31.48
C ALA A 223 12.30 -12.16 -30.64
N PHE A 224 11.98 -11.78 -29.38
CA PHE A 224 12.93 -11.16 -28.47
C PHE A 224 14.13 -12.05 -28.15
N LYS A 225 13.88 -13.29 -27.75
CA LYS A 225 14.93 -14.25 -27.38
C LYS A 225 15.84 -14.62 -28.56
N ASP A 226 15.29 -14.61 -29.76
CA ASP A 226 16.00 -15.00 -30.97
C ASP A 226 16.75 -13.83 -31.62
N THR A 227 16.07 -12.70 -31.85
CA THR A 227 16.58 -11.64 -32.76
C THR A 227 16.38 -10.21 -32.26
N LEU A 228 15.25 -9.88 -31.62
CA LEU A 228 14.88 -8.48 -31.34
C LEU A 228 15.58 -7.88 -30.11
N LEU A 229 16.10 -8.69 -29.18
CA LEU A 229 16.88 -8.22 -28.04
C LEU A 229 18.16 -9.06 -27.88
N PRO A 230 19.29 -8.58 -28.46
CA PRO A 230 20.57 -9.28 -28.37
C PRO A 230 20.98 -9.58 -26.93
N GLY A 231 21.39 -10.83 -26.69
CA GLY A 231 21.78 -11.29 -25.36
C GLY A 231 20.62 -11.65 -24.45
N SER A 232 19.42 -11.90 -24.99
CA SER A 232 18.25 -12.35 -24.22
C SER A 232 17.85 -13.81 -24.43
N THR A 233 18.68 -14.61 -25.10
CA THR A 233 18.40 -16.01 -25.45
C THR A 233 18.00 -16.85 -24.24
N ASP A 234 18.70 -16.69 -23.10
CA ASP A 234 18.39 -17.40 -21.86
C ASP A 234 17.59 -16.56 -20.85
N SER A 235 17.06 -15.41 -21.26
CA SER A 235 16.32 -14.52 -20.36
C SER A 235 15.07 -15.17 -19.81
N ALA A 236 14.86 -15.06 -18.50
CA ALA A 236 13.58 -15.34 -17.88
C ALA A 236 12.54 -14.30 -18.35
N VAL A 237 11.28 -14.70 -18.53
CA VAL A 237 10.20 -13.79 -18.92
C VAL A 237 9.15 -13.76 -17.82
N ILE A 238 8.86 -12.59 -17.29
CA ILE A 238 7.82 -12.38 -16.28
C ILE A 238 6.70 -11.55 -16.90
N THR A 239 5.49 -12.11 -16.96
CA THR A 239 4.34 -11.37 -17.49
C THR A 239 3.67 -10.54 -16.40
N PHE A 240 3.21 -9.34 -16.75
CA PHE A 240 2.52 -8.42 -15.86
C PHE A 240 1.20 -7.97 -16.49
N GLY A 241 0.19 -7.73 -15.65
CA GLY A 241 -1.07 -7.14 -16.11
C GLY A 241 -2.04 -6.80 -14.98
N THR A 242 -3.00 -5.93 -15.30
CA THR A 242 -4.09 -5.47 -14.42
C THR A 242 -5.46 -5.76 -15.04
N GLY A 243 -6.45 -6.19 -14.25
CA GLY A 243 -7.78 -6.50 -14.78
C GLY A 243 -7.74 -7.58 -15.89
N TYR A 244 -8.25 -7.28 -17.08
CA TYR A 244 -8.15 -8.17 -18.24
C TYR A 244 -6.70 -8.44 -18.68
N SER A 245 -5.83 -7.43 -18.66
CA SER A 245 -4.39 -7.61 -18.86
C SER A 245 -3.81 -8.60 -17.86
N GLY A 246 -4.28 -8.58 -16.61
CA GLY A 246 -3.82 -9.51 -15.57
C GLY A 246 -4.34 -10.93 -15.78
N LEU A 247 -5.56 -11.11 -16.30
CA LEU A 247 -6.04 -12.41 -16.79
C LEU A 247 -5.11 -12.95 -17.89
N LEU A 248 -4.76 -12.13 -18.88
CA LEU A 248 -3.82 -12.50 -19.95
C LEU A 248 -2.45 -12.87 -19.38
N ALA A 249 -1.91 -12.09 -18.43
CA ALA A 249 -0.62 -12.39 -17.79
C ALA A 249 -0.64 -13.76 -17.10
N ALA A 250 -1.69 -14.06 -16.34
CA ALA A 250 -1.87 -15.35 -15.69
C ALA A 250 -2.04 -16.49 -16.72
N TRP A 251 -2.88 -16.29 -17.72
CA TRP A 251 -3.15 -17.29 -18.77
C TRP A 251 -1.92 -17.56 -19.65
N MET A 252 -1.05 -16.57 -19.86
CA MET A 252 0.25 -16.76 -20.50
C MET A 252 1.13 -17.73 -19.70
N ARG A 253 1.18 -17.61 -18.37
CA ARG A 253 1.89 -18.57 -17.53
C ARG A 253 1.24 -19.97 -17.55
N VAL A 254 -0.09 -20.04 -17.61
CA VAL A 254 -0.82 -21.32 -17.70
C VAL A 254 -0.57 -22.03 -19.03
N LYS A 255 -0.60 -21.30 -20.17
CA LYS A 255 -0.56 -21.88 -21.52
C LYS A 255 0.82 -21.94 -22.15
N TYR A 256 1.68 -20.99 -21.80
CA TYR A 256 3.04 -20.88 -22.33
C TYR A 256 4.08 -20.91 -21.20
N PRO A 257 4.05 -21.88 -20.25
CA PRO A 257 5.02 -21.93 -19.15
C PRO A 257 6.46 -22.17 -19.60
N HIS A 258 6.66 -22.62 -20.85
CA HIS A 258 7.97 -22.79 -21.49
C HIS A 258 8.55 -21.46 -22.02
N LEU A 259 7.71 -20.44 -22.23
CA LEU A 259 8.14 -19.09 -22.62
C LEU A 259 8.14 -18.12 -21.42
N VAL A 260 7.13 -18.24 -20.56
CA VAL A 260 6.88 -17.34 -19.42
C VAL A 260 7.27 -18.03 -18.12
N THR A 261 8.34 -17.56 -17.49
CA THR A 261 8.91 -18.09 -16.24
C THR A 261 7.99 -17.87 -15.04
N GLY A 262 7.28 -16.74 -14.99
CA GLY A 262 6.33 -16.41 -13.94
C GLY A 262 5.38 -15.29 -14.37
N ALA A 263 4.32 -15.07 -13.60
CA ALA A 263 3.31 -14.06 -13.91
C ALA A 263 2.85 -13.30 -12.67
N TYR A 264 2.60 -12.00 -12.86
CA TYR A 264 2.07 -11.09 -11.87
C TYR A 264 0.72 -10.54 -12.36
N SER A 265 -0.36 -11.05 -11.78
CA SER A 265 -1.75 -10.79 -12.15
C SER A 265 -2.40 -9.94 -11.06
N SER A 266 -2.48 -8.64 -11.31
CA SER A 266 -3.06 -7.67 -10.39
C SER A 266 -4.54 -7.42 -10.71
N SER A 267 -5.38 -7.32 -9.67
CA SER A 267 -6.81 -7.03 -9.73
C SER A 267 -7.56 -7.76 -10.85
N SER A 268 -7.29 -9.06 -11.00
CA SER A 268 -7.80 -9.85 -12.11
C SER A 268 -9.06 -10.62 -11.69
N PRO A 269 -10.21 -10.43 -12.37
CA PRO A 269 -11.49 -11.02 -11.99
C PRO A 269 -11.62 -12.48 -12.47
N VAL A 270 -10.69 -13.35 -12.04
CA VAL A 270 -10.56 -14.73 -12.52
C VAL A 270 -11.81 -15.58 -12.26
N LEU A 271 -12.55 -15.27 -11.19
CA LEU A 271 -13.73 -16.02 -10.77
C LEU A 271 -15.04 -15.40 -11.27
N SER A 272 -15.01 -14.36 -12.11
CA SER A 272 -16.25 -13.77 -12.67
C SER A 272 -16.90 -14.59 -13.79
N PHE A 273 -16.38 -15.78 -14.10
CA PHE A 273 -16.83 -16.60 -15.23
C PHE A 273 -17.68 -17.81 -14.80
N PRO A 274 -18.54 -18.34 -15.69
CA PRO A 274 -19.36 -19.51 -15.43
C PRO A 274 -18.61 -20.70 -14.81
N GLY A 275 -19.16 -21.22 -13.71
CA GLY A 275 -18.62 -22.37 -12.98
C GLY A 275 -17.62 -22.05 -11.86
N ALA A 276 -17.41 -20.77 -11.53
CA ALA A 276 -16.57 -20.36 -10.41
C ALA A 276 -17.21 -20.58 -9.01
N ASN A 277 -18.53 -20.79 -8.95
CA ASN A 277 -19.31 -20.96 -7.72
C ASN A 277 -19.14 -19.81 -6.70
N ILE A 278 -19.18 -18.57 -7.18
CA ILE A 278 -19.25 -17.36 -6.35
C ILE A 278 -20.58 -16.63 -6.58
N PRO A 279 -21.09 -15.84 -5.62
CA PRO A 279 -22.28 -15.03 -5.84
C PRO A 279 -22.10 -14.06 -7.01
N PHE A 280 -23.12 -13.90 -7.85
CA PHE A 280 -23.04 -13.05 -9.05
C PHE A 280 -22.88 -11.56 -8.71
N ASN A 281 -23.41 -11.13 -7.56
CA ASN A 281 -23.25 -9.78 -7.01
C ASN A 281 -21.96 -9.55 -6.21
N SER A 282 -20.99 -10.46 -6.29
CA SER A 282 -19.73 -10.30 -5.55
C SER A 282 -19.00 -8.99 -5.87
N PHE A 283 -19.14 -8.46 -7.08
CA PHE A 283 -18.56 -7.17 -7.48
C PHE A 283 -19.24 -6.01 -6.75
N ASP A 284 -20.58 -5.98 -6.79
CA ASP A 284 -21.41 -4.92 -6.23
C ASP A 284 -21.46 -4.91 -4.71
N ILE A 285 -21.33 -6.09 -4.07
CA ILE A 285 -21.12 -6.20 -2.63
C ILE A 285 -19.84 -5.46 -2.22
N ILE A 286 -18.75 -5.63 -2.97
CA ILE A 286 -17.48 -4.95 -2.65
C ILE A 286 -17.57 -3.46 -2.95
N ALA A 287 -18.18 -3.05 -4.06
CA ALA A 287 -18.44 -1.63 -4.32
C ALA A 287 -19.26 -1.00 -3.17
N THR A 288 -20.33 -1.66 -2.74
CA THR A 288 -21.16 -1.23 -1.59
C THR A 288 -20.33 -1.13 -0.31
N HIS A 289 -19.47 -2.13 -0.05
CA HIS A 289 -18.56 -2.12 1.10
C HIS A 289 -17.58 -0.94 1.06
N THR A 290 -17.00 -0.63 -0.09
CA THR A 290 -16.10 0.53 -0.28
C THR A 290 -16.83 1.84 0.05
N PHE A 291 -18.02 2.06 -0.50
CA PHE A 291 -18.82 3.27 -0.19
C PHE A 291 -19.22 3.34 1.29
N SER A 292 -19.67 2.23 1.87
CA SER A 292 -20.03 2.17 3.29
C SER A 292 -18.83 2.49 4.20
N THR A 293 -17.65 1.96 3.89
CA THR A 293 -16.43 2.14 4.70
C THR A 293 -15.85 3.55 4.53
N SER A 294 -16.06 4.18 3.38
CA SER A 294 -15.68 5.58 3.08
C SER A 294 -16.68 6.61 3.63
N GLY A 295 -17.65 6.19 4.45
CA GLY A 295 -18.53 7.07 5.21
C GLY A 295 -19.77 7.55 4.46
N CYS A 296 -20.17 6.88 3.38
CA CYS A 296 -21.49 7.07 2.78
C CYS A 296 -22.59 6.46 3.64
N ASN A 297 -23.76 7.09 3.66
CA ASN A 297 -24.98 6.41 4.04
C ASN A 297 -25.56 5.67 2.82
N VAL A 298 -25.19 4.40 2.65
CA VAL A 298 -25.56 3.60 1.47
C VAL A 298 -27.07 3.41 1.31
N SER A 299 -27.87 3.55 2.37
CA SER A 299 -29.34 3.55 2.25
C SER A 299 -29.87 4.75 1.46
N LEU A 300 -29.13 5.87 1.41
CA LEU A 300 -29.53 7.03 0.59
C LEU A 300 -29.33 6.76 -0.91
N ILE A 301 -28.35 5.92 -1.26
CA ILE A 301 -28.14 5.46 -2.64
C ILE A 301 -29.29 4.53 -3.03
N GLU A 302 -29.65 3.58 -2.17
CA GLU A 302 -30.82 2.71 -2.38
C GLU A 302 -32.13 3.52 -2.52
N HIS A 303 -32.38 4.47 -1.61
CA HIS A 303 -33.56 5.34 -1.69
C HIS A 303 -33.59 6.23 -2.94
N THR A 304 -32.44 6.51 -3.58
CA THR A 304 -32.37 7.28 -4.83
C THR A 304 -33.14 6.57 -5.93
N TRP A 305 -33.05 5.24 -6.03
CA TRP A 305 -33.69 4.47 -7.10
C TRP A 305 -35.20 4.65 -7.10
N ARG A 306 -35.82 4.52 -5.91
CA ARG A 306 -37.24 4.76 -5.72
C ARG A 306 -37.61 6.24 -5.89
N SER A 307 -36.73 7.15 -5.47
CA SER A 307 -36.95 8.60 -5.59
C SER A 307 -36.97 9.04 -7.06
N LEU A 308 -36.13 8.46 -7.91
CA LEU A 308 -36.16 8.69 -9.37
C LEU A 308 -37.49 8.25 -9.97
N ASP A 309 -37.99 7.05 -9.61
CA ASP A 309 -39.27 6.55 -10.12
C ASP A 309 -40.45 7.42 -9.69
N MET A 310 -40.51 7.80 -8.41
CA MET A 310 -41.56 8.66 -7.88
C MET A 310 -41.51 10.06 -8.50
N MET A 311 -40.31 10.61 -8.69
CA MET A 311 -40.14 11.93 -9.31
C MET A 311 -40.57 11.90 -10.79
N ALA A 312 -40.26 10.84 -11.53
CA ALA A 312 -40.66 10.71 -12.93
C ALA A 312 -42.18 10.61 -13.14
N LEU A 313 -42.93 10.17 -12.13
CA LEU A 313 -44.39 10.13 -12.14
C LEU A 313 -45.04 11.48 -11.76
N ALA A 314 -44.29 12.40 -11.16
CA ALA A 314 -44.78 13.70 -10.74
C ALA A 314 -44.88 14.69 -11.92
N ASP A 315 -45.84 15.62 -11.84
CA ASP A 315 -46.00 16.67 -12.84
C ASP A 315 -44.75 17.58 -12.89
N GLY A 316 -44.20 17.78 -14.08
CA GLY A 316 -42.91 18.46 -14.31
C GLY A 316 -41.67 17.72 -13.74
N GLY A 317 -41.81 16.47 -13.31
CA GLY A 317 -40.74 15.72 -12.64
C GLY A 317 -39.62 15.25 -13.58
N LEU A 318 -39.94 14.83 -14.81
CA LEU A 318 -38.93 14.48 -15.82
C LEU A 318 -38.08 15.68 -16.22
N ASP A 319 -38.66 16.88 -16.35
CA ASP A 319 -37.93 18.12 -16.63
C ASP A 319 -36.96 18.43 -15.47
N PHE A 320 -37.42 18.29 -14.22
CA PHE A 320 -36.56 18.43 -13.04
C PHE A 320 -35.38 17.44 -13.04
N ILE A 321 -35.61 16.17 -13.40
CA ILE A 321 -34.54 15.15 -13.49
C ILE A 321 -33.55 15.52 -14.62
N ASN A 322 -34.05 15.86 -15.80
CA ASN A 322 -33.22 16.26 -16.96
C ASN A 322 -32.31 17.45 -16.60
N ASP A 323 -32.86 18.44 -15.89
CA ASP A 323 -32.13 19.64 -15.49
C ASP A 323 -31.08 19.34 -14.41
N ILE A 324 -31.44 18.63 -13.34
CA ILE A 324 -30.53 18.45 -12.19
C ILE A 324 -29.36 17.50 -12.51
N PHE A 325 -29.60 16.48 -13.32
CA PHE A 325 -28.56 15.59 -13.83
C PHE A 325 -27.89 16.13 -15.10
N ASN A 326 -28.27 17.33 -15.57
CA ASN A 326 -27.65 18.01 -16.69
C ASN A 326 -27.54 17.13 -17.95
N ILE A 327 -28.66 16.47 -18.30
CA ILE A 327 -28.73 15.46 -19.35
C ILE A 327 -28.64 16.13 -20.74
N ASP A 328 -27.86 15.55 -21.66
CA ASP A 328 -27.72 16.02 -23.04
C ASP A 328 -29.08 16.02 -23.76
N ASP A 329 -29.35 17.05 -24.57
CA ASP A 329 -30.61 17.21 -25.29
C ASP A 329 -31.00 15.98 -26.13
N ARG A 330 -30.01 15.25 -26.67
CA ARG A 330 -30.21 14.03 -27.47
C ARG A 330 -30.62 12.81 -26.62
N SER A 331 -30.30 12.83 -25.33
CA SER A 331 -30.63 11.75 -24.38
C SER A 331 -31.63 12.16 -23.31
N LYS A 332 -32.37 13.26 -23.50
CA LYS A 332 -33.42 13.71 -22.57
C LYS A 332 -34.44 12.60 -22.32
N LEU A 333 -34.78 12.43 -21.05
CA LEU A 333 -35.80 11.49 -20.60
C LEU A 333 -37.17 12.02 -21.01
N GLN A 334 -37.93 11.23 -21.79
CA GLN A 334 -39.26 11.60 -22.30
C GLN A 334 -40.37 10.76 -21.67
N SER A 335 -40.02 9.65 -21.04
CA SER A 335 -40.93 8.71 -20.40
C SER A 335 -40.35 8.18 -19.10
N THR A 336 -41.20 7.58 -18.26
CA THR A 336 -40.74 6.87 -17.05
C THR A 336 -39.82 5.70 -17.36
N TRP A 337 -39.95 5.09 -18.54
CA TRP A 337 -39.07 4.02 -19.00
C TRP A 337 -37.64 4.50 -19.24
N ASP A 338 -37.49 5.74 -19.71
CA ASP A 338 -36.17 6.33 -19.98
C ASP A 338 -35.32 6.48 -18.70
N VAL A 339 -35.95 6.60 -17.54
CA VAL A 339 -35.30 6.69 -16.22
C VAL A 339 -34.43 5.47 -15.93
N TYR A 340 -34.76 4.32 -16.52
CA TYR A 340 -33.95 3.12 -16.43
C TYR A 340 -32.52 3.37 -16.90
N PHE A 341 -32.32 4.04 -18.04
CA PHE A 341 -30.98 4.37 -18.55
C PHE A 341 -30.19 5.29 -17.61
N LEU A 342 -30.86 6.25 -16.97
CA LEU A 342 -30.22 7.11 -15.97
C LEU A 342 -29.78 6.30 -14.74
N LYS A 343 -30.56 5.31 -14.29
CA LYS A 343 -30.18 4.45 -13.15
C LYS A 343 -28.89 3.68 -13.43
N PHE A 344 -28.77 3.06 -14.60
CA PHE A 344 -27.53 2.37 -15.03
C PHE A 344 -26.36 3.34 -15.14
N TYR A 345 -26.59 4.53 -15.67
CA TYR A 345 -25.57 5.56 -15.79
C TYR A 345 -25.02 6.01 -14.42
N ILE A 346 -25.90 6.15 -13.42
CA ILE A 346 -25.49 6.45 -12.05
C ILE A 346 -24.74 5.26 -11.45
N GLN A 347 -25.26 4.04 -11.58
CA GLN A 347 -24.61 2.85 -11.05
C GLN A 347 -23.18 2.68 -11.59
N GLU A 348 -22.99 2.82 -12.91
CA GLU A 348 -21.66 2.75 -13.53
C GLU A 348 -20.69 3.74 -12.87
N ALA A 349 -21.10 5.00 -12.64
CA ALA A 349 -20.23 5.97 -12.01
C ALA A 349 -19.75 5.53 -10.61
N PHE A 350 -20.64 4.94 -9.81
CA PHE A 350 -20.30 4.47 -8.47
C PHE A 350 -19.37 3.26 -8.51
N GLU A 351 -19.66 2.29 -9.38
CA GLU A 351 -18.77 1.15 -9.63
C GLU A 351 -17.37 1.61 -10.06
N LYS A 352 -17.29 2.56 -11.01
CA LYS A 352 -16.01 3.10 -11.51
C LYS A 352 -15.27 3.93 -10.47
N MET A 353 -15.97 4.69 -9.63
CA MET A 353 -15.36 5.40 -8.50
C MET A 353 -14.75 4.42 -7.49
N ALA A 354 -15.43 3.32 -7.16
CA ALA A 354 -14.86 2.30 -6.27
C ALA A 354 -13.61 1.63 -6.87
N VAL A 355 -13.63 1.32 -8.18
CA VAL A 355 -12.43 0.83 -8.90
C VAL A 355 -11.28 1.84 -8.80
N ALA A 356 -11.57 3.13 -8.96
CA ALA A 356 -10.59 4.21 -9.02
C ALA A 356 -10.34 4.92 -7.66
N ASP A 357 -10.67 4.29 -6.53
CA ASP A 357 -10.60 4.90 -5.20
C ASP A 357 -9.15 5.04 -4.67
N TYR A 358 -8.34 5.80 -5.40
CA TYR A 358 -6.92 5.99 -5.12
C TYR A 358 -6.67 7.09 -4.10
N PRO A 359 -5.60 6.98 -3.28
CA PRO A 359 -5.25 7.98 -2.27
C PRO A 359 -4.71 9.30 -2.83
N TYR A 360 -4.64 9.45 -4.15
CA TYR A 360 -4.11 10.60 -4.85
C TYR A 360 -4.94 10.87 -6.12
N PRO A 361 -4.93 12.10 -6.65
CA PRO A 361 -5.62 12.41 -7.90
C PRO A 361 -5.13 11.50 -9.03
N SER A 362 -6.07 11.03 -9.84
CA SER A 362 -5.78 10.04 -10.86
C SER A 362 -6.56 10.29 -12.14
N ASN A 363 -6.12 9.66 -13.23
CA ASN A 363 -6.84 9.68 -14.50
C ASN A 363 -6.96 8.25 -15.04
N LEU A 364 -8.10 7.62 -14.75
CA LEU A 364 -8.49 6.31 -15.26
C LEU A 364 -9.68 6.46 -16.21
N GLY A 365 -9.46 7.17 -17.31
CA GLY A 365 -10.49 7.50 -18.30
C GLY A 365 -11.23 8.81 -18.02
N THR A 366 -11.18 9.30 -16.79
CA THR A 366 -11.63 10.65 -16.38
C THR A 366 -10.75 11.15 -15.24
N ASN A 367 -10.67 12.48 -15.06
CA ASN A 367 -9.90 13.09 -13.97
C ASN A 367 -10.68 12.96 -12.66
N LEU A 368 -10.08 12.31 -11.67
CA LEU A 368 -10.66 12.08 -10.36
C LEU A 368 -9.82 12.72 -9.24
N PRO A 369 -10.46 13.19 -8.15
CA PRO A 369 -9.75 13.60 -6.95
C PRO A 369 -9.06 12.41 -6.26
N ALA A 370 -8.27 12.71 -5.22
CA ALA A 370 -7.91 11.71 -4.23
C ALA A 370 -9.17 11.26 -3.48
N TRP A 371 -9.28 9.95 -3.22
CA TRP A 371 -10.43 9.33 -2.54
C TRP A 371 -11.78 9.76 -3.13
N PRO A 372 -12.03 9.53 -4.43
CA PRO A 372 -13.26 9.95 -5.10
C PRO A 372 -14.52 9.41 -4.41
N VAL A 373 -14.47 8.23 -3.79
CA VAL A 373 -15.59 7.70 -3.02
C VAL A 373 -15.87 8.57 -1.80
N GLU A 374 -14.84 8.92 -1.01
CA GLU A 374 -15.01 9.82 0.14
C GLU A 374 -15.58 11.19 -0.26
N VAL A 375 -15.13 11.72 -1.40
CA VAL A 375 -15.62 13.00 -1.96
C VAL A 375 -17.09 12.89 -2.35
N ALA A 376 -17.48 11.85 -3.09
CA ALA A 376 -18.88 11.60 -3.43
C ALA A 376 -19.75 11.42 -2.17
N CYS A 377 -19.22 10.74 -1.15
CA CYS A 377 -19.91 10.54 0.12
C CYS A 377 -20.18 11.83 0.89
N GLN A 378 -19.47 12.93 0.64
CA GLN A 378 -19.79 14.23 1.27
C GLN A 378 -21.21 14.71 0.91
N TYR A 379 -21.68 14.36 -0.29
CA TYR A 379 -23.03 14.69 -0.75
C TYR A 379 -24.08 13.68 -0.26
N LEU A 380 -23.69 12.51 0.27
CA LEU A 380 -24.59 11.41 0.62
C LEU A 380 -24.57 11.09 2.11
N LYS A 381 -24.59 12.13 2.95
CA LYS A 381 -24.49 12.05 4.43
C LYS A 381 -25.75 12.47 5.20
N GLY A 382 -26.80 12.88 4.51
CA GLY A 382 -27.96 13.55 5.12
C GLY A 382 -28.58 12.84 6.34
N PRO A 383 -29.51 13.54 6.98
CA PRO A 383 -30.89 13.22 6.64
C PRO A 383 -31.40 14.16 5.55
N PHE A 384 -32.04 13.60 4.52
CA PHE A 384 -32.77 14.34 3.49
C PHE A 384 -34.26 14.24 3.76
N THR A 385 -34.93 15.39 3.98
CA THR A 385 -36.37 15.43 4.28
C THR A 385 -37.24 15.50 3.03
N ALA A 386 -36.68 15.83 1.86
CA ALA A 386 -37.40 15.88 0.58
C ALA A 386 -36.66 15.07 -0.51
N GLN A 387 -37.44 14.42 -1.39
CA GLN A 387 -36.90 13.62 -2.51
C GLN A 387 -36.07 14.46 -3.48
N LYS A 388 -36.49 15.71 -3.75
CA LYS A 388 -35.73 16.64 -4.61
C LYS A 388 -34.34 16.93 -4.06
N ASP A 389 -34.19 17.04 -2.73
CA ASP A 389 -32.90 17.30 -2.09
C ASP A 389 -31.97 16.10 -2.22
N LEU A 390 -32.49 14.88 -2.06
CA LEU A 390 -31.73 13.64 -2.28
C LEU A 390 -31.24 13.57 -3.73
N LEU A 391 -32.12 13.76 -4.72
CA LEU A 391 -31.77 13.69 -6.14
C LEU A 391 -30.76 14.78 -6.54
N ALA A 392 -30.89 16.00 -6.00
CA ALA A 392 -29.93 17.08 -6.24
C ALA A 392 -28.54 16.79 -5.65
N ASN A 393 -28.46 16.13 -4.50
CA ASN A 393 -27.18 15.72 -3.93
C ASN A 393 -26.60 14.47 -4.63
N MET A 394 -27.45 13.58 -5.12
CA MET A 394 -27.02 12.47 -5.98
C MET A 394 -26.37 12.98 -7.27
N ALA A 395 -26.96 13.99 -7.92
CA ALA A 395 -26.34 14.61 -9.10
C ALA A 395 -24.95 15.19 -8.81
N LYS A 396 -24.74 15.79 -7.63
CA LYS A 396 -23.41 16.27 -7.20
C LYS A 396 -22.43 15.12 -6.94
N ALA A 397 -22.89 14.01 -6.36
CA ALA A 397 -22.07 12.82 -6.19
C ALA A 397 -21.67 12.23 -7.55
N LEU A 398 -22.59 12.21 -8.51
CA LEU A 398 -22.35 11.76 -9.88
C LEU A 398 -21.30 12.62 -10.60
N ASP A 399 -21.32 13.95 -10.39
CA ASP A 399 -20.35 14.87 -10.96
C ASP A 399 -18.91 14.59 -10.52
N VAL A 400 -18.68 13.94 -9.37
CA VAL A 400 -17.33 13.54 -8.94
C VAL A 400 -16.65 12.62 -9.94
N TYR A 401 -17.42 11.80 -10.66
CA TYR A 401 -16.89 10.94 -11.71
C TYR A 401 -16.91 11.60 -13.09
N TYR A 402 -18.09 12.06 -13.53
CA TYR A 402 -18.28 12.51 -14.91
C TYR A 402 -17.84 13.96 -15.16
N ASN A 403 -17.88 14.84 -14.17
CA ASN A 403 -17.60 16.26 -14.35
C ASN A 403 -16.83 16.91 -13.18
N TYR A 404 -15.81 16.22 -12.65
CA TYR A 404 -15.04 16.74 -11.52
C TYR A 404 -14.35 18.08 -11.82
N ALA A 405 -13.94 18.28 -13.08
CA ALA A 405 -13.35 19.52 -13.57
C ALA A 405 -14.34 20.70 -13.61
N LYS A 406 -15.63 20.46 -13.36
CA LYS A 406 -16.73 21.44 -13.39
C LYS A 406 -16.80 22.20 -14.71
N ASP A 407 -16.66 21.47 -15.83
CA ASP A 407 -16.83 22.05 -17.16
C ASP A 407 -18.32 22.42 -17.35
N PRO A 408 -18.66 23.71 -17.52
CA PRO A 408 -20.05 24.15 -17.68
C PRO A 408 -20.68 23.70 -19.01
N SER A 409 -19.86 23.28 -19.98
CA SER A 409 -20.32 22.77 -21.28
C SER A 409 -20.60 21.26 -21.26
N PHE A 410 -20.11 20.53 -20.25
CA PHE A 410 -20.33 19.10 -20.13
C PHE A 410 -21.82 18.79 -19.94
N ARG A 411 -22.30 17.73 -20.58
CA ARG A 411 -23.68 17.21 -20.48
C ARG A 411 -23.64 15.70 -20.37
N ASN A 412 -24.44 15.14 -19.46
CA ASN A 412 -24.48 13.70 -19.24
C ASN A 412 -25.26 13.02 -20.38
N CYS A 413 -24.59 12.15 -21.13
CA CYS A 413 -25.26 11.30 -22.11
C CYS A 413 -25.66 9.97 -21.48
N VAL A 414 -26.90 9.89 -21.01
CA VAL A 414 -27.42 8.68 -20.33
C VAL A 414 -27.87 7.59 -21.31
N MET A 415 -28.00 7.92 -22.61
CA MET A 415 -28.31 6.97 -23.69
C MET A 415 -27.23 7.04 -24.78
N PRO A 416 -26.09 6.32 -24.61
CA PRO A 416 -24.92 6.47 -25.47
C PRO A 416 -25.20 6.31 -26.97
N LEU A 417 -26.06 5.35 -27.34
CA LEU A 417 -26.47 5.10 -28.73
C LEU A 417 -27.16 6.31 -29.38
N LYS A 418 -27.81 7.19 -28.61
CA LYS A 418 -28.47 8.40 -29.13
C LYS A 418 -27.52 9.59 -29.26
N CYS A 419 -26.55 9.74 -28.36
CA CYS A 419 -25.64 10.89 -28.40
C CYS A 419 -24.47 10.69 -29.36
N ASN A 420 -23.82 9.53 -29.28
CA ASN A 420 -22.57 9.29 -30.00
C ASN A 420 -22.81 8.56 -31.34
N GLY A 421 -24.03 8.03 -31.56
CA GLY A 421 -24.29 7.05 -32.62
C GLY A 421 -23.61 5.71 -32.32
N PRO A 422 -23.65 4.73 -33.25
CA PRO A 422 -22.82 3.53 -33.14
C PRO A 422 -21.35 3.91 -33.41
N THR A 423 -20.67 4.52 -32.44
CA THR A 423 -19.24 4.76 -32.53
C THR A 423 -18.47 3.47 -32.25
N LEU A 424 -17.76 3.01 -33.27
CA LEU A 424 -16.87 1.84 -33.22
C LEU A 424 -15.56 2.21 -32.49
N ASP A 425 -15.64 2.29 -31.17
CA ASP A 425 -14.54 2.66 -30.28
C ASP A 425 -14.07 1.48 -29.41
N LYS A 426 -13.29 1.77 -28.36
CA LYS A 426 -12.79 0.77 -27.41
C LYS A 426 -13.93 -0.06 -26.78
N ASP A 427 -15.10 0.53 -26.58
CA ASP A 427 -16.21 -0.12 -25.89
C ASP A 427 -16.86 -1.14 -26.83
N THR A 428 -16.85 -0.89 -28.15
CA THR A 428 -17.27 -1.87 -29.16
C THR A 428 -16.41 -3.13 -29.10
N PHE A 429 -15.07 -3.00 -29.10
CA PHE A 429 -14.16 -4.15 -29.08
C PHE A 429 -14.27 -4.94 -27.76
N TRP A 430 -14.38 -4.24 -26.64
CA TRP A 430 -14.56 -4.88 -25.34
C TRP A 430 -15.90 -5.61 -25.24
N ASN A 431 -16.99 -4.99 -25.72
CA ASN A 431 -18.31 -5.62 -25.77
C ASN A 431 -18.32 -6.82 -26.72
N TRP A 432 -17.61 -6.78 -27.84
CA TRP A 432 -17.45 -7.95 -28.71
C TRP A 432 -16.81 -9.13 -27.99
N GLN A 433 -15.75 -8.88 -27.20
CA GLN A 433 -15.12 -9.92 -26.40
C GLN A 433 -16.08 -10.50 -25.34
N LYS A 434 -16.89 -9.66 -24.69
CA LYS A 434 -17.93 -10.12 -23.74
C LYS A 434 -19.01 -10.95 -24.43
N CYS A 435 -19.35 -10.60 -25.66
CA CYS A 435 -20.32 -11.29 -26.50
C CYS A 435 -19.78 -12.56 -27.18
N THR A 436 -18.53 -12.94 -26.91
CA THR A 436 -17.87 -14.10 -27.51
C THR A 436 -17.17 -14.96 -26.46
N ASP A 437 -15.93 -14.63 -26.08
CA ASP A 437 -15.09 -15.44 -25.20
C ASP A 437 -15.16 -15.07 -23.71
N LEU A 438 -15.37 -13.79 -23.40
CA LEU A 438 -15.30 -13.24 -22.04
C LEU A 438 -16.70 -13.07 -21.43
N VAL A 439 -17.46 -14.16 -21.37
CA VAL A 439 -18.83 -14.14 -20.85
C VAL A 439 -18.82 -14.02 -19.32
N PHE A 440 -18.89 -12.80 -18.81
CA PHE A 440 -18.95 -12.52 -17.38
C PHE A 440 -20.33 -12.85 -16.78
N GLN A 441 -20.34 -13.31 -15.53
CA GLN A 441 -21.55 -13.54 -14.72
C GLN A 441 -21.54 -12.60 -13.52
N GLN A 442 -21.93 -11.36 -13.75
CA GLN A 442 -22.06 -10.32 -12.73
C GLN A 442 -23.44 -9.68 -12.85
N CYS A 443 -24.05 -9.35 -11.71
CA CYS A 443 -25.31 -8.61 -11.60
C CYS A 443 -25.44 -8.06 -10.18
N SER A 444 -26.28 -7.05 -9.99
CA SER A 444 -26.67 -6.57 -8.65
C SER A 444 -27.91 -7.32 -8.15
N ASP A 445 -27.91 -7.73 -6.87
CA ASP A 445 -29.09 -8.30 -6.19
C ASP A 445 -29.99 -7.20 -5.58
N GLY A 446 -29.47 -5.97 -5.50
CA GLY A 446 -30.07 -4.86 -4.78
C GLY A 446 -30.15 -5.08 -3.26
N ALA A 447 -30.86 -4.19 -2.58
CA ALA A 447 -30.89 -4.18 -1.12
C ALA A 447 -31.63 -5.41 -0.54
N PRO A 448 -31.12 -6.02 0.55
CA PRO A 448 -30.04 -5.54 1.41
C PRO A 448 -28.64 -6.04 1.02
N SER A 449 -28.50 -6.78 -0.09
CA SER A 449 -27.22 -7.41 -0.48
C SER A 449 -26.19 -6.39 -0.97
N ASP A 450 -26.63 -5.46 -1.82
CA ASP A 450 -25.83 -4.36 -2.35
C ASP A 450 -26.70 -3.11 -2.56
N MET A 451 -26.07 -1.96 -2.80
CA MET A 451 -26.75 -0.66 -2.87
C MET A 451 -27.37 -0.32 -4.23
N PHE A 452 -27.26 -1.20 -5.22
CA PHE A 452 -27.64 -0.93 -6.61
C PHE A 452 -29.03 -1.46 -6.96
N ILE A 453 -29.42 -1.32 -8.23
CA ILE A 453 -30.72 -1.80 -8.70
C ILE A 453 -30.68 -3.33 -8.91
N PRO A 454 -31.71 -4.07 -8.49
CA PRO A 454 -31.73 -5.52 -8.67
C PRO A 454 -31.80 -5.86 -10.18
N GLU A 455 -30.76 -6.51 -10.66
CA GLU A 455 -30.52 -6.88 -12.06
C GLU A 455 -30.31 -8.38 -12.25
N CYS A 456 -30.12 -9.13 -11.17
CA CYS A 456 -30.05 -10.58 -11.22
C CYS A 456 -31.42 -11.14 -11.66
N SER A 457 -31.59 -11.39 -12.96
CA SER A 457 -32.86 -11.81 -13.55
C SER A 457 -33.21 -13.27 -13.22
N ASP A 458 -34.52 -13.54 -13.07
CA ASP A 458 -35.06 -14.90 -12.93
C ASP A 458 -34.80 -15.76 -14.19
N ASP A 459 -34.70 -15.12 -15.37
CA ASP A 459 -34.43 -15.75 -16.68
C ASP A 459 -32.93 -16.06 -16.93
N GLY A 460 -32.05 -15.65 -16.01
CA GLY A 460 -30.61 -15.90 -16.01
C GLY A 460 -29.77 -14.86 -16.77
N ILE A 461 -28.66 -14.43 -16.16
CA ILE A 461 -27.67 -13.44 -16.69
C ILE A 461 -27.24 -13.73 -18.13
N ILE A 462 -27.09 -15.01 -18.48
CA ILE A 462 -26.67 -15.45 -19.82
C ILE A 462 -27.70 -15.06 -20.88
N SER A 463 -29.00 -15.22 -20.58
CA SER A 463 -30.09 -14.90 -21.50
C SER A 463 -30.13 -13.39 -21.78
N SER A 464 -29.95 -12.58 -20.74
CA SER A 464 -29.86 -11.11 -20.85
C SER A 464 -28.63 -10.68 -21.67
N ASN A 465 -27.47 -11.33 -21.46
CA ASN A 465 -26.28 -11.08 -22.25
C ASN A 465 -26.48 -11.42 -23.73
N LEU A 466 -27.10 -12.56 -24.06
CA LEU A 466 -27.40 -12.95 -25.44
C LEU A 466 -28.27 -11.90 -26.14
N GLN A 467 -29.33 -11.44 -25.48
CA GLN A 467 -30.20 -10.40 -26.03
C GLN A 467 -29.43 -9.10 -26.29
N ASN A 468 -28.61 -8.66 -25.34
CA ASN A 468 -27.78 -7.47 -25.49
C ASN A 468 -26.78 -7.60 -26.65
N CYS A 469 -26.16 -8.78 -26.81
CA CYS A 469 -25.24 -9.05 -27.92
C CYS A 469 -25.95 -9.04 -29.27
N GLY A 470 -27.17 -9.59 -29.36
CA GLY A 470 -28.01 -9.52 -30.56
C GLY A 470 -28.36 -8.09 -30.93
N VAL A 471 -28.65 -7.22 -29.95
CA VAL A 471 -28.92 -5.80 -30.18
C VAL A 471 -27.66 -5.04 -30.65
N LEU A 472 -26.50 -5.30 -30.04
CA LEU A 472 -25.26 -4.59 -30.36
C LEU A 472 -24.64 -5.02 -31.69
N PHE A 473 -24.69 -6.32 -32.01
CA PHE A 473 -23.90 -6.90 -33.10
C PHE A 473 -24.70 -7.74 -34.11
N GLY A 474 -26.02 -7.89 -33.92
CA GLY A 474 -26.84 -8.69 -34.84
C GLY A 474 -26.83 -8.17 -36.28
N GLU A 475 -26.80 -6.84 -36.47
CA GLU A 475 -26.74 -6.21 -37.80
C GLU A 475 -25.43 -6.49 -38.54
N ILE A 476 -24.34 -6.76 -37.81
CA ILE A 476 -23.03 -7.08 -38.38
C ILE A 476 -22.77 -8.60 -38.45
N GLY A 477 -23.81 -9.41 -38.23
CA GLY A 477 -23.76 -10.87 -38.40
C GLY A 477 -23.34 -11.66 -37.15
N HIS A 478 -23.46 -11.10 -35.95
CA HIS A 478 -23.31 -11.88 -34.72
C HIS A 478 -24.46 -12.90 -34.57
N HIS A 479 -24.13 -14.08 -34.05
CA HIS A 479 -25.08 -15.16 -33.79
C HIS A 479 -24.85 -15.72 -32.38
N ASP A 480 -25.90 -16.16 -31.69
CA ASP A 480 -25.85 -16.66 -30.30
C ASP A 480 -24.77 -17.75 -30.09
N SER A 481 -24.53 -18.57 -31.12
CA SER A 481 -23.48 -19.61 -31.11
C SER A 481 -22.04 -19.07 -30.97
N PHE A 482 -21.83 -17.77 -31.18
CA PHE A 482 -20.52 -17.14 -30.97
C PHE A 482 -20.21 -16.90 -29.49
N MET A 483 -21.24 -16.84 -28.64
CA MET A 483 -21.08 -16.66 -27.20
C MET A 483 -20.70 -17.99 -26.54
N ARG A 484 -19.39 -18.20 -26.36
CA ARG A 484 -18.81 -19.42 -25.79
C ARG A 484 -18.72 -19.31 -24.27
N VAL A 485 -19.87 -19.51 -23.61
CA VAL A 485 -20.06 -19.40 -22.15
C VAL A 485 -18.97 -20.12 -21.35
N ASP A 486 -18.56 -21.31 -21.79
CA ASP A 486 -17.59 -22.15 -21.07
C ASP A 486 -16.13 -21.98 -21.54
N GLU A 487 -15.83 -21.06 -22.46
CA GLU A 487 -14.49 -20.94 -23.08
C GLU A 487 -13.41 -20.70 -22.02
N VAL A 488 -13.59 -19.71 -21.15
CA VAL A 488 -12.58 -19.35 -20.14
C VAL A 488 -12.32 -20.52 -19.17
N ARG A 489 -13.39 -21.16 -18.69
CA ARG A 489 -13.29 -22.31 -17.78
C ARG A 489 -12.60 -23.49 -18.45
N THR A 490 -12.95 -23.79 -19.70
CA THR A 490 -12.46 -24.97 -20.42
C THR A 490 -11.02 -24.76 -20.88
N ARG A 491 -10.71 -23.57 -21.39
CA ARG A 491 -9.40 -23.27 -21.95
C ARG A 491 -8.42 -22.90 -20.86
N TYR A 492 -8.72 -21.95 -19.98
CA TYR A 492 -7.73 -21.41 -19.04
C TYR A 492 -7.85 -21.96 -17.62
N GLY A 493 -9.05 -22.42 -17.24
CA GLY A 493 -9.33 -22.95 -15.92
C GLY A 493 -9.62 -21.85 -14.90
N LEU A 494 -10.36 -22.24 -13.86
CA LEU A 494 -10.71 -21.39 -12.71
C LEU A 494 -10.03 -21.85 -11.41
N LYS A 495 -9.28 -22.97 -11.48
CA LYS A 495 -8.51 -23.57 -10.38
C LYS A 495 -7.07 -23.75 -10.82
N PHE A 496 -6.13 -23.39 -9.95
CA PHE A 496 -4.70 -23.29 -10.27
C PHE A 496 -3.84 -24.29 -9.48
N ASP A 497 -4.42 -25.44 -9.11
CA ASP A 497 -3.81 -26.42 -8.21
C ASP A 497 -2.49 -27.00 -8.72
N SER A 498 -2.24 -27.00 -10.03
CA SER A 498 -1.01 -27.49 -10.66
C SER A 498 -0.08 -26.37 -11.18
N ILE A 499 -0.48 -25.10 -11.10
CA ILE A 499 0.24 -23.97 -11.69
C ILE A 499 1.32 -23.44 -10.74
N THR A 500 2.48 -23.07 -11.30
CA THR A 500 3.66 -22.58 -10.56
C THR A 500 3.99 -21.15 -10.97
N ASN A 501 4.69 -20.40 -10.09
CA ASN A 501 5.20 -19.04 -10.34
C ASN A 501 4.12 -18.06 -10.81
N LEU A 502 3.04 -17.93 -10.04
CA LEU A 502 1.92 -17.05 -10.35
C LEU A 502 1.49 -16.29 -9.11
N ILE A 503 1.51 -14.96 -9.19
CA ILE A 503 1.06 -14.06 -8.14
C ILE A 503 -0.26 -13.45 -8.56
N PHE A 504 -1.29 -13.61 -7.74
CA PHE A 504 -2.53 -12.84 -7.78
C PHE A 504 -2.47 -11.78 -6.68
N ALA A 505 -2.57 -10.51 -7.04
CA ALA A 505 -2.64 -9.40 -6.09
C ALA A 505 -3.98 -8.68 -6.24
N SER A 506 -4.65 -8.31 -5.15
CA SER A 506 -5.93 -7.60 -5.22
C SER A 506 -6.15 -6.72 -4.00
N GLY A 507 -6.61 -5.48 -4.23
CA GLY A 507 -6.96 -4.54 -3.18
C GLY A 507 -8.36 -4.79 -2.62
N THR A 508 -8.59 -4.62 -1.32
CA THR A 508 -9.91 -4.94 -0.72
C THR A 508 -11.01 -3.92 -1.02
N TYR A 509 -10.67 -2.74 -1.56
CA TYR A 509 -11.65 -1.73 -1.99
C TYR A 509 -11.97 -1.83 -3.49
N ASP A 510 -11.20 -2.61 -4.23
CA ASP A 510 -11.46 -2.92 -5.64
C ASP A 510 -12.68 -3.85 -5.77
N PRO A 511 -13.75 -3.46 -6.48
CA PRO A 511 -14.88 -4.35 -6.74
C PRO A 511 -14.49 -5.72 -7.35
N ASN A 512 -13.41 -5.78 -8.16
CA ASN A 512 -12.91 -7.04 -8.70
C ASN A 512 -12.35 -8.00 -7.62
N TYR A 513 -12.06 -7.50 -6.41
CA TYR A 513 -11.71 -8.34 -5.27
C TYR A 513 -12.78 -9.39 -4.99
N GLY A 514 -14.06 -9.06 -5.21
CA GLY A 514 -15.19 -9.97 -5.06
C GLY A 514 -14.99 -11.28 -5.82
N THR A 515 -14.35 -11.20 -7.00
CA THR A 515 -14.16 -12.28 -7.95
C THR A 515 -12.67 -12.61 -8.20
N ALA A 516 -11.78 -12.13 -7.34
CA ALA A 516 -10.35 -12.44 -7.39
C ALA A 516 -10.02 -13.79 -6.74
N ILE A 517 -8.84 -14.33 -7.06
CA ILE A 517 -8.25 -15.44 -6.30
C ILE A 517 -7.79 -14.89 -4.94
N LYS A 518 -8.53 -15.21 -3.89
CA LYS A 518 -8.26 -14.74 -2.53
C LYS A 518 -7.29 -15.65 -1.80
N GLN A 519 -6.46 -15.06 -0.94
CA GLN A 519 -5.67 -15.83 0.01
C GLN A 519 -6.62 -16.57 0.98
N ASN A 520 -6.69 -17.89 0.87
CA ASN A 520 -7.45 -18.68 1.83
C ASN A 520 -6.54 -19.00 3.03
N ALA A 521 -7.05 -18.89 4.26
CA ALA A 521 -6.30 -19.36 5.43
C ALA A 521 -5.91 -20.84 5.28
N ASN A 522 -6.62 -21.59 4.43
CA ASN A 522 -6.39 -23.00 4.07
C ASN A 522 -5.64 -23.25 2.76
N THR A 523 -5.04 -22.24 2.13
CA THR A 523 -4.17 -22.45 0.97
C THR A 523 -3.12 -23.52 1.33
N PRO A 524 -3.08 -24.66 0.62
CA PRO A 524 -2.16 -25.73 0.94
C PRO A 524 -0.73 -25.19 0.92
N TYR A 525 0.07 -25.55 1.92
CA TYR A 525 1.51 -25.23 1.99
C TYR A 525 2.28 -25.59 0.71
N ASP A 526 1.77 -26.55 -0.06
CA ASP A 526 2.33 -26.97 -1.35
C ASP A 526 2.09 -25.96 -2.49
N GLN A 527 1.11 -25.06 -2.40
CA GLN A 527 0.89 -24.01 -3.39
C GLN A 527 1.96 -22.90 -3.29
N THR A 528 2.31 -22.47 -2.08
CA THR A 528 3.35 -21.43 -1.89
C THR A 528 4.75 -21.95 -2.24
N LYS A 529 5.04 -23.22 -1.95
CA LYS A 529 6.29 -23.89 -2.40
C LYS A 529 6.48 -23.88 -3.93
N ARG A 530 5.38 -23.84 -4.67
CA ARG A 530 5.36 -23.81 -6.15
C ARG A 530 5.45 -22.38 -6.71
N GLY A 531 5.65 -21.37 -5.86
CA GLY A 531 5.67 -19.97 -6.26
C GLY A 531 4.29 -19.43 -6.61
N PHE A 532 3.21 -20.03 -6.10
CA PHE A 532 1.84 -19.52 -6.25
C PHE A 532 1.44 -18.70 -5.03
N TYR A 533 1.08 -17.43 -5.25
CA TYR A 533 0.71 -16.50 -4.18
C TYR A 533 -0.59 -15.79 -4.50
N ALA A 534 -1.43 -15.61 -3.48
CA ALA A 534 -2.58 -14.73 -3.51
C ALA A 534 -2.37 -13.68 -2.40
N ILE A 535 -2.33 -12.40 -2.77
CA ILE A 535 -1.99 -11.27 -1.91
C ILE A 535 -3.21 -10.36 -1.85
N ASN A 536 -3.75 -10.18 -0.64
CA ASN A 536 -4.83 -9.26 -0.38
C ASN A 536 -4.24 -7.96 0.21
N ILE A 537 -4.54 -6.81 -0.39
CA ILE A 537 -4.01 -5.51 0.03
C ILE A 537 -5.14 -4.70 0.64
N GLU A 538 -5.19 -4.70 1.97
CA GLU A 538 -6.25 -4.04 2.72
C GLU A 538 -6.23 -2.52 2.50
N GLY A 539 -7.39 -1.97 2.14
CA GLY A 539 -7.62 -0.54 1.88
C GLY A 539 -7.08 -0.03 0.54
N ALA A 540 -6.64 -0.94 -0.35
CA ALA A 540 -6.23 -0.58 -1.71
C ALA A 540 -7.38 -0.78 -2.71
N ALA A 541 -7.48 0.14 -3.68
CA ALA A 541 -8.37 -0.01 -4.83
C ALA A 541 -7.70 -0.79 -5.98
N ASN A 542 -8.30 -0.75 -7.17
CA ASN A 542 -7.91 -1.61 -8.29
C ASN A 542 -6.45 -1.41 -8.70
N ALA A 543 -5.69 -2.49 -8.74
CA ALA A 543 -4.33 -2.54 -9.26
C ALA A 543 -3.37 -1.50 -8.67
N LEU A 544 -3.66 -1.03 -7.46
CA LEU A 544 -2.86 0.00 -6.82
C LEU A 544 -1.42 -0.52 -6.60
N ASP A 545 -1.23 -1.81 -6.38
CA ASP A 545 0.09 -2.46 -6.22
C ASP A 545 1.06 -2.24 -7.38
N ILE A 546 0.59 -2.17 -8.62
CA ILE A 546 1.47 -2.01 -9.78
C ILE A 546 1.71 -0.55 -10.17
N THR A 547 0.97 0.40 -9.57
CA THR A 547 1.15 1.82 -9.88
C THR A 547 2.51 2.33 -9.44
N GLN A 548 2.89 3.52 -9.93
CA GLN A 548 4.10 4.16 -9.48
C GLN A 548 4.01 4.44 -7.97
N PRO A 549 5.07 4.14 -7.19
CA PRO A 549 5.11 4.52 -5.78
C PRO A 549 4.82 6.00 -5.60
N ASN A 550 3.96 6.29 -4.64
CA ASN A 550 3.44 7.59 -4.32
C ASN A 550 3.53 7.82 -2.80
N THR A 551 3.74 9.06 -2.43
CA THR A 551 3.85 9.49 -1.04
C THR A 551 2.58 9.23 -0.22
N CYS A 552 1.42 9.17 -0.89
CA CYS A 552 0.11 8.95 -0.29
C CYS A 552 -0.29 7.47 -0.21
N ASP A 553 0.59 6.55 -0.61
CA ASP A 553 0.28 5.12 -0.60
C ASP A 553 0.01 4.59 0.81
N PRO A 554 -1.05 3.79 1.03
CA PRO A 554 -1.31 3.17 2.31
C PRO A 554 -0.17 2.22 2.72
N SER A 555 0.10 2.13 4.02
CA SER A 555 1.19 1.30 4.58
C SER A 555 1.08 -0.18 4.19
N ASN A 556 -0.14 -0.72 4.09
CA ASN A 556 -0.40 -2.09 3.63
C ASN A 556 0.04 -2.32 2.18
N LEU A 557 -0.15 -1.31 1.33
CA LEU A 557 0.29 -1.34 -0.07
C LEU A 557 1.80 -1.18 -0.19
N VAL A 558 2.41 -0.30 0.60
CA VAL A 558 3.88 -0.19 0.66
C VAL A 558 4.47 -1.53 1.08
N LYS A 559 3.96 -2.17 2.13
CA LYS A 559 4.35 -3.52 2.55
C LYS A 559 4.15 -4.57 1.43
N ALA A 560 3.09 -4.46 0.65
CA ALA A 560 2.82 -5.36 -0.47
C ALA A 560 3.81 -5.16 -1.65
N ARG A 561 4.29 -3.92 -1.89
CA ARG A 561 5.20 -3.59 -2.99
C ARG A 561 6.67 -3.71 -2.64
N PHE A 562 7.05 -3.19 -1.48
CA PHE A 562 8.42 -3.04 -1.02
C PHE A 562 8.42 -3.24 0.49
N GLU A 563 8.87 -4.41 0.93
CA GLU A 563 9.11 -4.59 2.34
C GLU A 563 10.21 -3.58 2.80
N GLY A 564 10.16 -3.08 4.05
CA GLY A 564 10.79 -1.82 4.50
C GLY A 564 12.32 -1.77 4.73
N LEU A 565 12.78 -1.07 5.79
CA LEU A 565 14.21 -0.79 6.08
C LEU A 565 15.18 -1.97 5.84
N LEU A 566 14.79 -3.16 6.27
CA LEU A 566 15.63 -4.35 6.15
C LEU A 566 15.88 -4.76 4.69
N PHE A 567 14.96 -4.46 3.78
CA PHE A 567 15.04 -4.78 2.36
C PHE A 567 15.88 -3.76 1.60
N ASP A 568 15.75 -2.48 1.94
CA ASP A 568 16.69 -1.43 1.51
C ASP A 568 18.11 -1.87 1.86
N LEU A 569 18.34 -2.31 3.10
CA LEU A 569 19.66 -2.74 3.56
C LEU A 569 20.13 -4.05 2.90
N ALA A 570 19.24 -5.03 2.75
CA ALA A 570 19.57 -6.33 2.15
C ALA A 570 19.98 -6.21 0.69
N SER A 571 19.29 -5.38 -0.08
CA SER A 571 19.57 -5.14 -1.50
C SER A 571 20.78 -4.23 -1.70
N SER A 572 20.82 -3.06 -1.04
CA SER A 572 21.80 -2.01 -1.33
C SER A 572 23.10 -2.10 -0.52
N THR A 573 23.03 -2.59 0.72
CA THR A 573 24.14 -2.48 1.68
C THR A 573 24.86 -3.81 1.93
N PHE A 574 24.13 -4.93 1.88
CA PHE A 574 24.66 -6.25 2.26
C PHE A 574 24.87 -7.22 1.09
N ASN A 575 24.90 -6.70 -0.15
CA ASN A 575 25.21 -7.47 -1.36
C ASN A 575 24.26 -8.67 -1.55
N ASN A 576 22.94 -8.41 -1.50
CA ASN A 576 21.83 -9.36 -1.62
C ASN A 576 21.71 -10.36 -0.45
N ALA A 577 21.46 -9.84 0.76
CA ALA A 577 21.19 -10.68 1.93
C ALA A 577 19.79 -11.32 1.89
N ALA A 578 19.65 -12.54 2.42
CA ALA A 578 18.34 -13.14 2.66
C ALA A 578 17.70 -12.58 3.94
N ILE A 579 16.42 -12.21 3.87
CA ILE A 579 15.64 -11.76 5.03
C ILE A 579 14.73 -12.90 5.47
N ILE A 580 14.77 -13.24 6.76
CA ILE A 580 14.01 -14.34 7.34
C ILE A 580 13.16 -13.80 8.49
N PHE A 581 11.84 -13.92 8.37
CA PHE A 581 10.90 -13.65 9.46
C PHE A 581 10.58 -14.96 10.18
N ALA A 582 11.12 -15.13 11.39
CA ALA A 582 10.83 -16.29 12.22
C ALA A 582 9.58 -16.06 13.07
N GLU A 583 8.52 -16.80 12.79
CA GLU A 583 7.30 -16.76 13.61
C GLU A 583 7.53 -17.50 14.94
N HIS A 584 7.03 -16.92 16.03
CA HIS A 584 7.16 -17.53 17.35
C HIS A 584 6.19 -18.72 17.47
N ARG A 585 6.60 -19.79 18.15
CA ARG A 585 5.75 -20.99 18.31
C ARG A 585 4.39 -20.79 19.00
N TYR A 586 4.10 -19.61 19.56
CA TYR A 586 2.83 -19.35 20.27
C TYR A 586 2.20 -18.02 19.83
N TYR A 587 3.01 -17.05 19.39
CA TYR A 587 2.55 -15.80 18.78
C TYR A 587 2.49 -15.96 17.26
N GLY A 588 1.31 -15.78 16.68
CA GLY A 588 1.07 -15.95 15.25
C GLY A 588 -0.02 -16.95 14.88
N SER A 589 -0.01 -17.39 13.62
CA SER A 589 -1.01 -18.24 12.98
C SER A 589 -1.31 -19.49 13.81
N PHE A 590 -2.61 -19.78 13.99
CA PHE A 590 -3.09 -20.95 14.71
C PHE A 590 -2.51 -22.28 14.17
N LYS A 591 -2.06 -22.30 12.90
CA LYS A 591 -1.44 -23.47 12.27
C LYS A 591 -0.03 -23.78 12.78
N ASN A 592 0.70 -22.77 13.25
CA ASN A 592 2.08 -22.91 13.73
C ASN A 592 2.17 -23.06 15.25
N ARG A 593 1.02 -23.04 15.95
CA ARG A 593 0.94 -23.26 17.39
C ARG A 593 1.01 -24.76 17.72
N PRO A 594 1.79 -25.16 18.74
CA PRO A 594 1.67 -26.46 19.36
C PRO A 594 0.21 -26.72 19.76
N TYR A 595 -0.28 -27.95 19.60
CA TYR A 595 -1.61 -28.37 20.07
C TYR A 595 -2.81 -27.72 19.33
N GLN A 596 -2.74 -27.65 17.99
CA GLN A 596 -3.69 -27.13 16.98
C GLN A 596 -5.21 -27.41 17.13
N LYS A 597 -5.68 -28.11 18.18
CA LYS A 597 -7.10 -28.47 18.36
C LYS A 597 -7.80 -27.79 19.56
N ASN A 598 -7.07 -27.08 20.41
CA ASN A 598 -7.66 -26.50 21.62
C ASN A 598 -7.80 -24.98 21.50
N ALA A 599 -9.03 -24.48 21.65
CA ALA A 599 -9.33 -23.05 21.72
C ALA A 599 -8.75 -22.37 22.99
N THR A 600 -8.34 -23.16 23.99
CA THR A 600 -7.69 -22.69 25.22
C THR A 600 -6.54 -23.61 25.60
N PHE A 601 -5.40 -23.06 25.99
CA PHE A 601 -4.26 -23.85 26.45
C PHE A 601 -4.43 -24.25 27.93
N SER A 602 -4.06 -25.49 28.26
CA SER A 602 -3.81 -25.90 29.64
C SER A 602 -2.46 -25.37 30.12
N VAL A 603 -2.26 -25.27 31.44
CA VAL A 603 -0.97 -24.90 32.04
C VAL A 603 0.17 -25.81 31.57
N ASN A 604 -0.08 -27.11 31.40
CA ASN A 604 0.94 -28.04 30.89
C ASN A 604 1.33 -27.75 29.43
N GLN A 605 0.38 -27.26 28.62
CA GLN A 605 0.67 -26.85 27.25
C GLN A 605 1.43 -25.52 27.22
N LEU A 606 1.00 -24.54 28.03
CA LEU A 606 1.70 -23.25 28.18
C LEU A 606 3.08 -23.39 28.84
N GLY A 607 3.36 -24.48 29.56
CA GLY A 607 4.69 -24.71 30.16
C GLY A 607 5.86 -24.68 29.17
N TYR A 608 5.61 -24.87 27.87
CA TYR A 608 6.63 -24.75 26.81
C TYR A 608 6.76 -23.35 26.20
N LEU A 609 5.93 -22.41 26.64
CA LEU A 609 6.04 -21.00 26.30
C LEU A 609 7.04 -20.34 27.23
N SER A 610 8.30 -20.31 26.80
CA SER A 610 9.39 -19.61 27.49
C SER A 610 10.34 -19.00 26.48
N SER A 611 11.02 -17.93 26.89
CA SER A 611 12.02 -17.25 26.07
C SER A 611 13.17 -18.19 25.70
N SER A 612 13.60 -19.06 26.62
CA SER A 612 14.67 -20.04 26.35
C SER A 612 14.29 -21.00 25.23
N GLN A 613 13.04 -21.47 25.20
CA GLN A 613 12.55 -22.35 24.17
C GLN A 613 12.41 -21.63 22.82
N ALA A 614 11.93 -20.38 22.82
CA ALA A 614 11.86 -19.56 21.61
C ALA A 614 13.24 -19.38 20.96
N LEU A 615 14.27 -19.09 21.77
CA LEU A 615 15.65 -18.97 21.27
C LEU A 615 16.19 -20.30 20.72
N ALA A 616 15.85 -21.44 21.35
CA ALA A 616 16.24 -22.76 20.86
C ALA A 616 15.58 -23.09 19.50
N ASP A 617 14.33 -22.71 19.31
CA ASP A 617 13.63 -22.86 18.02
C ASP A 617 14.31 -22.01 16.93
N TYR A 618 14.65 -20.76 17.23
CA TYR A 618 15.37 -19.89 16.29
C TYR A 618 16.77 -20.40 15.98
N ALA A 619 17.51 -20.91 16.97
CA ALA A 619 18.79 -21.56 16.75
C ALA A 619 18.66 -22.77 15.81
N SER A 620 17.62 -23.59 16.01
CA SER A 620 17.33 -24.75 15.16
C SER A 620 16.99 -24.34 13.72
N LEU A 621 16.21 -23.27 13.55
CA LEU A 621 15.90 -22.70 12.24
C LEU A 621 17.18 -22.22 11.53
N VAL A 622 18.06 -21.51 12.23
CA VAL A 622 19.34 -21.04 11.65
C VAL A 622 20.22 -22.21 11.20
N ILE A 623 20.29 -23.28 12.00
CA ILE A 623 21.02 -24.50 11.62
C ILE A 623 20.39 -25.10 10.35
N ALA A 624 19.08 -25.29 10.31
CA ALA A 624 18.39 -25.85 9.14
C ALA A 624 18.60 -25.01 7.87
N LEU A 625 18.56 -23.68 7.97
CA LEU A 625 18.87 -22.77 6.87
C LEU A 625 20.28 -23.01 6.32
N LYS A 626 21.27 -23.10 7.21
CA LYS A 626 22.68 -23.34 6.85
C LYS A 626 22.96 -24.75 6.32
N ASP A 627 22.17 -25.72 6.77
CA ASP A 627 22.25 -27.14 6.38
C ASP A 627 21.46 -27.47 5.09
N GLY A 628 21.08 -26.44 4.33
CA GLY A 628 20.58 -26.59 2.96
C GLY A 628 19.14 -26.14 2.74
N LEU A 629 18.39 -25.75 3.78
CA LEU A 629 17.08 -25.13 3.59
C LEU A 629 17.20 -23.78 2.85
N LEU A 630 18.34 -23.09 3.00
CA LEU A 630 18.72 -21.96 2.15
C LEU A 630 20.04 -22.30 1.42
N PRO A 631 19.99 -22.72 0.14
CA PRO A 631 21.16 -23.13 -0.62
C PRO A 631 22.26 -22.06 -0.65
N GLY A 632 23.52 -22.47 -0.45
CA GLY A 632 24.68 -21.57 -0.45
C GLY A 632 24.88 -20.76 0.83
N SER A 633 24.05 -20.93 1.86
CA SER A 633 24.11 -20.14 3.10
C SER A 633 24.99 -20.70 4.22
N THR A 634 25.63 -21.86 4.02
CA THR A 634 26.37 -22.59 5.06
C THR A 634 27.39 -21.73 5.82
N ASN A 635 28.10 -20.85 5.09
CA ASN A 635 29.10 -19.94 5.66
C ASN A 635 28.59 -18.50 5.83
N SER A 636 27.30 -18.25 5.59
CA SER A 636 26.75 -16.90 5.66
C SER A 636 26.70 -16.37 7.09
N PRO A 637 27.04 -15.08 7.31
CA PRO A 637 26.81 -14.42 8.59
C PRO A 637 25.31 -14.30 8.86
N VAL A 638 24.91 -14.40 10.12
CA VAL A 638 23.51 -14.30 10.55
C VAL A 638 23.39 -13.12 11.50
N ILE A 639 22.49 -12.20 11.20
CA ILE A 639 22.28 -10.99 12.00
C ILE A 639 20.82 -10.97 12.44
N THR A 640 20.59 -10.89 13.74
CA THR A 640 19.23 -10.89 14.31
C THR A 640 18.77 -9.48 14.61
N PHE A 641 17.52 -9.17 14.25
CA PHE A 641 16.90 -7.86 14.46
C PHE A 641 15.62 -8.02 15.27
N GLY A 642 15.25 -7.00 16.05
CA GLY A 642 13.94 -6.96 16.68
C GLY A 642 13.69 -5.72 17.52
N THR A 643 12.41 -5.48 17.82
CA THR A 643 11.93 -4.39 18.67
C THR A 643 11.28 -4.94 19.95
N GLY A 644 11.41 -4.27 21.09
CA GLY A 644 10.73 -4.64 22.34
C GLY A 644 11.13 -6.04 22.83
N TYR A 645 10.15 -6.93 23.04
CA TYR A 645 10.43 -8.35 23.37
C TYR A 645 11.22 -9.04 22.24
N GLY A 646 10.88 -8.79 20.98
CA GLY A 646 11.64 -9.30 19.83
C GLY A 646 13.08 -8.77 19.81
N GLY A 647 13.30 -7.51 20.22
CA GLY A 647 14.63 -6.93 20.40
C GLY A 647 15.40 -7.61 21.53
N SER A 648 14.71 -7.95 22.62
CA SER A 648 15.28 -8.70 23.74
C SER A 648 15.70 -10.11 23.29
N LEU A 649 14.85 -10.80 22.51
CA LEU A 649 15.18 -12.09 21.89
C LEU A 649 16.37 -11.98 20.93
N ALA A 650 16.44 -10.93 20.09
CA ALA A 650 17.58 -10.71 19.21
C ALA A 650 18.90 -10.54 19.98
N ALA A 651 18.88 -9.76 21.07
CA ALA A 651 20.03 -9.62 21.95
C ALA A 651 20.40 -10.95 22.65
N TRP A 652 19.40 -11.66 23.19
CA TRP A 652 19.62 -12.94 23.86
C TRP A 652 20.08 -14.04 22.91
N MET A 653 19.66 -14.03 21.65
CA MET A 653 20.18 -14.91 20.60
C MET A 653 21.68 -14.73 20.43
N ARG A 654 22.18 -13.48 20.34
CA ARG A 654 23.62 -13.22 20.27
C ARG A 654 24.36 -13.61 21.56
N ILE A 655 23.74 -13.44 22.72
CA ILE A 655 24.34 -13.81 24.02
C ILE A 655 24.44 -15.33 24.20
N LYS A 656 23.40 -16.08 23.84
CA LYS A 656 23.31 -17.53 24.07
C LYS A 656 23.82 -18.38 22.92
N TYR A 657 23.69 -17.92 21.69
CA TYR A 657 24.12 -18.62 20.48
C TYR A 657 25.13 -17.80 19.67
N PRO A 658 26.23 -17.30 20.27
CA PRO A 658 27.22 -16.47 19.57
C PRO A 658 27.95 -17.21 18.43
N HIS A 659 27.89 -18.55 18.42
CA HIS A 659 28.44 -19.39 17.36
C HIS A 659 27.52 -19.48 16.13
N LEU A 660 26.21 -19.18 16.26
CA LEU A 660 25.25 -19.15 15.14
C LEU A 660 24.99 -17.73 14.64
N ILE A 661 24.97 -16.76 15.55
CA ILE A 661 24.54 -15.39 15.30
C ILE A 661 25.74 -14.47 15.28
N THR A 662 26.09 -13.90 14.13
CA THR A 662 27.26 -13.02 13.94
C THR A 662 27.13 -11.68 14.65
N GLY A 663 25.92 -11.11 14.71
CA GLY A 663 25.62 -9.87 15.43
C GLY A 663 24.13 -9.69 15.67
N ALA A 664 23.75 -8.74 16.53
CA ALA A 664 22.35 -8.43 16.81
C ALA A 664 22.09 -6.92 16.88
N TYR A 665 20.93 -6.51 16.38
CA TYR A 665 20.39 -5.16 16.50
C TYR A 665 19.07 -5.21 17.25
N ALA A 666 19.11 -4.76 18.50
CA ALA A 666 17.98 -4.71 19.42
C ALA A 666 17.50 -3.26 19.60
N SER A 667 16.32 -2.96 19.08
CA SER A 667 15.64 -1.67 19.25
C SER A 667 14.66 -1.71 20.43
N GLY A 668 14.70 -0.70 21.29
CA GLY A 668 13.89 -0.60 22.50
C GLY A 668 13.79 -1.88 23.34
N PRO A 669 14.86 -2.68 23.55
CA PRO A 669 14.74 -3.97 24.19
C PRO A 669 14.53 -3.83 25.71
N GLN A 670 13.61 -4.63 26.23
CA GLN A 670 13.36 -4.76 27.66
C GLN A 670 14.40 -5.72 28.23
N LEU A 671 15.55 -5.20 28.67
CA LEU A 671 16.60 -6.06 29.23
C LEU A 671 16.71 -5.98 30.74
N SER A 672 16.39 -4.82 31.31
CA SER A 672 16.57 -4.54 32.74
C SER A 672 15.24 -4.32 33.47
N SER A 673 14.10 -4.51 32.81
CA SER A 673 12.76 -4.36 33.44
C SER A 673 12.37 -5.54 34.34
N PHE A 674 13.20 -6.58 34.41
CA PHE A 674 12.89 -7.82 35.10
C PHE A 674 13.52 -7.91 36.49
N GLY A 675 12.93 -8.76 37.33
CA GLY A 675 13.31 -8.91 38.74
C GLY A 675 14.83 -8.96 38.97
N GLY A 676 15.30 -8.14 39.91
CA GLY A 676 16.68 -8.15 40.40
C GLY A 676 17.71 -7.40 39.54
N SER A 677 17.26 -6.54 38.62
CA SER A 677 18.08 -5.65 37.78
C SER A 677 18.60 -4.40 38.51
N LYS A 678 17.98 -4.03 39.64
CA LYS A 678 18.19 -2.79 40.40
C LYS A 678 17.71 -1.51 39.69
N VAL A 679 17.03 -1.63 38.56
CA VAL A 679 16.31 -0.48 37.96
C VAL A 679 15.07 -0.19 38.80
N SER A 680 14.73 1.09 38.94
CA SER A 680 13.52 1.48 39.70
C SER A 680 12.27 0.93 39.01
N PRO A 681 11.38 0.24 39.72
CA PRO A 681 10.11 -0.24 39.15
C PRO A 681 9.19 0.86 38.58
N GLY A 682 9.39 2.12 38.99
CA GLY A 682 8.68 3.30 38.47
C GLY A 682 9.33 3.99 37.27
N SER A 683 10.42 3.44 36.72
CA SER A 683 11.20 4.07 35.64
C SER A 683 10.35 4.35 34.40
N PHE A 684 9.54 3.37 34.00
CA PHE A 684 8.63 3.49 32.86
C PHE A 684 7.63 4.64 33.03
N ASP A 685 6.92 4.69 34.16
CA ASP A 685 5.84 5.65 34.40
C ASP A 685 6.38 7.07 34.61
N ASN A 686 7.58 7.20 35.18
CA ASN A 686 8.33 8.45 35.21
C ASN A 686 8.66 8.96 33.80
N LEU A 687 9.06 8.07 32.88
CA LEU A 687 9.33 8.45 31.49
C LEU A 687 8.06 8.82 30.73
N VAL A 688 6.96 8.09 30.91
CA VAL A 688 5.67 8.50 30.33
C VAL A 688 5.30 9.90 30.81
N THR A 689 5.46 10.19 32.09
CA THR A 689 5.22 11.54 32.65
C THR A 689 6.09 12.60 31.97
N LYS A 690 7.39 12.32 31.77
CA LYS A 690 8.31 13.22 31.05
C LYS A 690 7.91 13.44 29.60
N ILE A 691 7.49 12.39 28.89
CA ILE A 691 7.03 12.49 27.50
C ILE A 691 5.83 13.44 27.41
N PHE A 692 4.83 13.26 28.27
CA PHE A 692 3.65 14.13 28.32
C PHE A 692 4.01 15.58 28.72
N ALA A 693 4.88 15.76 29.73
CA ALA A 693 5.35 17.09 30.13
C ALA A 693 6.10 17.80 28.98
N ASN A 694 6.99 17.10 28.28
CA ASN A 694 7.75 17.63 27.14
C ASN A 694 6.84 17.97 25.95
N SER A 695 5.73 17.25 25.79
CA SER A 695 4.67 17.54 24.83
C SER A 695 3.69 18.64 25.29
N LYS A 696 4.02 19.37 26.36
CA LYS A 696 3.26 20.53 26.91
C LYS A 696 1.94 20.16 27.58
N CYS A 697 1.74 18.92 28.01
CA CYS A 697 0.64 18.59 28.91
C CYS A 697 0.88 19.18 30.30
N ASN A 698 -0.21 19.55 30.97
CA ASN A 698 -0.21 19.84 32.40
C ASN A 698 -0.35 18.50 33.16
N THR A 699 0.78 17.94 33.58
CA THR A 699 0.83 16.65 34.31
C THR A 699 0.14 16.70 35.68
N ASP A 700 0.01 17.90 36.27
CA ASP A 700 -0.74 18.08 37.53
C ASP A 700 -2.24 17.90 37.32
N LEU A 701 -2.78 18.31 36.16
CA LEU A 701 -4.17 18.03 35.80
C LEU A 701 -4.41 16.54 35.59
N ILE A 702 -3.48 15.84 34.95
CA ILE A 702 -3.57 14.39 34.77
C ILE A 702 -3.56 13.71 36.13
N SER A 703 -2.64 14.09 37.02
CA SER A 703 -2.55 13.56 38.39
C SER A 703 -3.82 13.84 39.19
N LYS A 704 -4.37 15.06 39.08
CA LYS A 704 -5.64 15.43 39.74
C LYS A 704 -6.84 14.63 39.19
N SER A 705 -6.79 14.20 37.93
CA SER A 705 -7.93 13.53 37.29
C SER A 705 -8.30 12.20 37.94
N TRP A 706 -7.35 11.51 38.58
CA TRP A 706 -7.59 10.22 39.23
C TRP A 706 -8.63 10.35 40.36
N ASP A 707 -8.44 11.31 41.26
CA ASP A 707 -9.40 11.60 42.33
C ASP A 707 -10.73 12.11 41.76
N VAL A 708 -10.68 12.93 40.71
CA VAL A 708 -11.87 13.48 40.06
C VAL A 708 -12.77 12.38 39.49
N ILE A 709 -12.19 11.38 38.82
CA ILE A 709 -12.95 10.27 38.24
C ILE A 709 -13.65 9.46 39.34
N VAL A 710 -12.93 9.14 40.43
CA VAL A 710 -13.50 8.40 41.56
C VAL A 710 -14.58 9.22 42.29
N ASN A 711 -14.36 10.53 42.46
CA ASN A 711 -15.32 11.42 43.12
C ASN A 711 -16.60 11.61 42.30
N ILE A 712 -16.50 11.71 40.98
CA ILE A 712 -17.68 11.74 40.09
C ILE A 712 -18.48 10.44 40.24
N ALA A 713 -17.79 9.29 40.27
CA ALA A 713 -18.42 7.98 40.39
C ALA A 713 -19.07 7.71 41.76
N ALA A 714 -18.92 8.60 42.76
CA ALA A 714 -19.58 8.47 44.06
C ALA A 714 -21.11 8.62 43.98
N LYS A 715 -21.66 9.10 42.85
CA LYS A 715 -23.10 9.22 42.59
C LYS A 715 -23.47 8.47 41.31
N GLN A 716 -24.67 7.89 41.27
CA GLN A 716 -25.18 7.19 40.08
C GLN A 716 -25.18 8.09 38.84
N SER A 717 -25.61 9.36 38.97
CA SER A 717 -25.58 10.32 37.85
C SER A 717 -24.18 10.59 37.31
N GLY A 718 -23.14 10.45 38.14
CA GLY A 718 -21.75 10.58 37.73
C GLY A 718 -21.22 9.31 37.06
N ILE A 719 -21.65 8.13 37.52
CA ILE A 719 -21.40 6.85 36.85
C ILE A 719 -21.98 6.88 35.43
N ASP A 720 -23.23 7.31 35.27
CA ASP A 720 -23.90 7.42 33.97
C ASP A 720 -23.16 8.40 33.05
N PHE A 721 -22.69 9.52 33.60
CA PHE A 721 -21.86 10.50 32.88
C PHE A 721 -20.53 9.91 32.40
N LEU A 722 -19.80 9.18 33.26
CA LEU A 722 -18.54 8.53 32.90
C LEU A 722 -18.73 7.47 31.82
N ASN A 723 -19.77 6.64 31.95
CA ASN A 723 -20.15 5.65 30.93
C ASN A 723 -20.37 6.31 29.56
N GLN A 724 -21.02 7.48 29.53
CA GLN A 724 -21.28 8.21 28.31
C GLN A 724 -20.01 8.81 27.69
N ILE A 725 -19.21 9.57 28.45
CA ILE A 725 -18.07 10.30 27.87
C ILE A 725 -16.92 9.39 27.43
N PHE A 726 -16.76 8.23 28.09
CA PHE A 726 -15.79 7.21 27.69
C PHE A 726 -16.37 6.21 26.68
N ASN A 727 -17.63 6.37 26.25
CA ASN A 727 -18.35 5.48 25.34
C ASN A 727 -18.20 3.99 25.71
N ILE A 728 -18.47 3.66 26.97
CA ILE A 728 -18.26 2.31 27.50
C ILE A 728 -19.32 1.36 26.92
N ASP A 729 -18.87 0.17 26.50
CA ASP A 729 -19.73 -0.88 25.96
C ASP A 729 -20.88 -1.23 26.91
N LYS A 730 -22.07 -1.48 26.36
CA LYS A 730 -23.29 -1.72 27.14
C LYS A 730 -23.19 -2.96 28.03
N GLY A 731 -22.39 -3.95 27.67
CA GLY A 731 -22.13 -5.14 28.48
C GLY A 731 -21.14 -4.91 29.62
N ASN A 732 -20.46 -3.76 29.65
CA ASN A 732 -19.32 -3.47 30.51
C ASN A 732 -19.43 -2.12 31.24
N LEU A 733 -20.65 -1.58 31.33
CA LEU A 733 -20.92 -0.32 32.01
C LEU A 733 -20.46 -0.38 33.47
N LEU A 734 -19.89 0.73 33.94
CA LEU A 734 -19.59 0.95 35.34
C LEU A 734 -20.90 0.92 36.14
N GLN A 735 -20.91 0.18 37.25
CA GLN A 735 -22.09 0.00 38.11
C GLN A 735 -21.91 0.65 39.48
N ASN A 736 -20.68 0.86 39.94
CA ASN A 736 -20.39 1.40 41.25
C ASN A 736 -19.04 2.18 41.26
N ALA A 737 -18.75 2.83 42.39
CA ALA A 737 -17.53 3.62 42.55
C ALA A 737 -16.23 2.78 42.50
N TYR A 738 -16.29 1.48 42.79
CA TYR A 738 -15.14 0.58 42.65
C TYR A 738 -14.81 0.34 41.18
N ASP A 739 -15.82 0.23 40.30
CA ASP A 739 -15.59 0.09 38.85
C ASP A 739 -14.88 1.32 38.27
N ALA A 740 -15.08 2.51 38.84
CA ALA A 740 -14.36 3.71 38.43
C ALA A 740 -12.85 3.64 38.74
N GLN A 741 -12.41 2.84 39.71
CA GLN A 741 -10.98 2.55 39.91
C GLN A 741 -10.44 1.73 38.74
N ILE A 742 -11.23 0.81 38.19
CA ILE A 742 -10.85 0.03 37.00
C ILE A 742 -10.75 0.96 35.78
N LEU A 743 -11.66 1.93 35.65
CA LEU A 743 -11.56 2.97 34.62
C LEU A 743 -10.23 3.76 34.70
N THR A 744 -9.70 4.01 35.91
CA THR A 744 -8.38 4.69 36.02
C THR A 744 -7.24 3.86 35.43
N LEU A 745 -7.29 2.53 35.55
CA LEU A 745 -6.31 1.62 34.93
C LEU A 745 -6.42 1.65 33.39
N TYR A 746 -7.65 1.72 32.85
CA TYR A 746 -7.90 1.88 31.42
C TYR A 746 -7.29 3.18 30.89
N ILE A 747 -7.49 4.29 31.61
CA ILE A 747 -6.95 5.61 31.25
C ILE A 747 -5.41 5.62 31.33
N GLN A 748 -4.84 5.09 32.41
CA GLN A 748 -3.39 4.94 32.56
C GLN A 748 -2.79 4.16 31.38
N LYS A 749 -3.46 3.09 30.95
CA LYS A 749 -3.04 2.30 29.79
C LYS A 749 -3.07 3.11 28.49
N GLY A 750 -4.09 3.94 28.27
CA GLY A 750 -4.15 4.85 27.12
C GLY A 750 -2.94 5.79 27.07
N PHE A 751 -2.53 6.35 28.21
CA PHE A 751 -1.32 7.17 28.28
C PHE A 751 -0.03 6.38 27.96
N HIS A 752 0.11 5.16 28.49
CA HIS A 752 1.25 4.30 28.15
C HIS A 752 1.33 4.00 26.66
N LEU A 753 0.21 3.64 26.03
CA LEU A 753 0.16 3.24 24.62
C LEU A 753 0.40 4.42 23.67
N MET A 754 -0.13 5.62 23.99
CA MET A 754 0.19 6.83 23.23
C MET A 754 1.67 7.18 23.29
N ALA A 755 2.31 7.03 24.47
CA ALA A 755 3.73 7.27 24.61
C ALA A 755 4.56 6.28 23.77
N LEU A 756 4.20 4.99 23.76
CA LEU A 756 4.86 3.98 22.93
C LEU A 756 4.73 4.28 21.44
N ALA A 757 3.54 4.70 21.00
CA ALA A 757 3.24 4.99 19.61
C ALA A 757 3.46 6.46 19.22
N ASN A 758 4.35 7.19 19.92
CA ASN A 758 4.56 8.62 19.72
C ASN A 758 5.42 8.95 18.48
N TYR A 759 5.04 8.40 17.31
CA TYR A 759 5.77 8.51 16.05
C TYR A 759 5.63 9.89 15.41
N PRO A 760 6.62 10.31 14.59
CA PRO A 760 6.64 11.62 13.95
C PRO A 760 5.67 11.78 12.77
N TYR A 761 5.02 10.70 12.36
CA TYR A 761 4.08 10.60 11.25
C TYR A 761 2.87 9.75 11.66
N PRO A 762 1.72 9.85 10.95
CA PRO A 762 0.58 8.98 11.21
C PRO A 762 0.99 7.50 11.07
N THR A 763 0.54 6.67 12.02
CA THR A 763 0.94 5.26 12.09
C THR A 763 -0.27 4.36 12.31
N SER A 764 -0.15 3.11 11.89
CA SER A 764 -1.09 2.03 12.18
C SER A 764 -0.52 1.01 13.18
N PHE A 765 0.53 1.39 13.93
CA PHE A 765 1.10 0.54 14.99
C PHE A 765 0.04 0.23 16.07
N GLN A 766 -0.50 -1.00 16.04
CA GLN A 766 -1.65 -1.50 16.83
C GLN A 766 -3.00 -0.83 16.53
N LYS A 767 -3.02 0.49 16.32
CA LYS A 767 -4.20 1.32 15.99
C LYS A 767 -3.79 2.45 15.05
N THR A 768 -4.77 3.01 14.33
CA THR A 768 -4.58 4.21 13.51
C THR A 768 -4.48 5.45 14.39
N LEU A 769 -3.33 6.11 14.38
CA LEU A 769 -3.01 7.26 15.23
C LEU A 769 -2.47 8.43 14.39
N PRO A 770 -2.67 9.68 14.85
CA PRO A 770 -2.04 10.85 14.23
C PRO A 770 -0.52 10.84 14.43
N ALA A 771 0.17 11.74 13.73
CA ALA A 771 1.54 12.10 14.10
C ALA A 771 1.55 12.72 15.50
N TRP A 772 2.54 12.36 16.33
CA TRP A 772 2.70 12.83 17.71
C TRP A 772 1.41 12.76 18.54
N PRO A 773 0.82 11.56 18.72
CA PRO A 773 -0.44 11.39 19.45
C PRO A 773 -0.41 11.99 20.86
N VAL A 774 0.74 12.02 21.53
CA VAL A 774 0.87 12.68 22.83
C VAL A 774 0.62 14.19 22.72
N GLU A 775 1.16 14.86 21.71
CA GLU A 775 0.93 16.29 21.50
C GLU A 775 -0.53 16.60 21.18
N VAL A 776 -1.18 15.74 20.38
CA VAL A 776 -2.60 15.84 20.07
C VAL A 776 -3.43 15.69 21.35
N ALA A 777 -3.12 14.70 22.20
CA ALA A 777 -3.77 14.53 23.50
C ALA A 777 -3.54 15.75 24.42
N CYS A 778 -2.34 16.35 24.38
CA CYS A 778 -2.02 17.53 25.18
C CYS A 778 -2.81 18.78 24.79
N THR A 779 -3.42 18.83 23.59
CA THR A 779 -4.34 19.93 23.23
C THR A 779 -5.58 19.98 24.14
N TYR A 780 -5.95 18.86 24.77
CA TYR A 780 -7.04 18.78 25.75
C TYR A 780 -6.55 18.94 27.20
N LEU A 781 -5.26 18.78 27.45
CA LEU A 781 -4.67 18.62 28.79
C LEU A 781 -3.66 19.73 29.16
N ASN A 782 -3.66 20.87 28.46
CA ASN A 782 -2.73 21.99 28.70
C ASN A 782 -3.37 23.24 29.34
N GLY A 783 -4.71 23.28 29.49
CA GLY A 783 -5.45 24.42 30.03
C GLY A 783 -5.45 24.52 31.57
N PRO A 784 -6.09 25.54 32.16
CA PRO A 784 -6.30 25.62 33.60
C PRO A 784 -7.38 24.63 34.06
N TYR A 785 -7.32 24.22 35.33
CA TYR A 785 -8.40 23.49 35.98
C TYR A 785 -9.69 24.33 36.03
N LYS A 786 -10.79 23.84 35.43
CA LYS A 786 -12.09 24.52 35.42
C LYS A 786 -13.09 23.88 36.38
N SER A 787 -13.31 22.57 36.26
CA SER A 787 -14.21 21.79 37.12
C SER A 787 -13.92 20.29 36.95
N ASP A 788 -14.40 19.47 37.89
CA ASP A 788 -14.30 18.01 37.85
C ASP A 788 -14.87 17.43 36.54
N ILE A 789 -16.10 17.83 36.18
CA ILE A 789 -16.78 17.38 34.95
C ILE A 789 -15.99 17.77 33.69
N ASN A 790 -15.43 18.98 33.66
CA ASN A 790 -14.63 19.42 32.52
C ASN A 790 -13.31 18.64 32.41
N LEU A 791 -12.64 18.40 33.54
CA LEU A 791 -11.40 17.61 33.56
C LEU A 791 -11.65 16.18 33.11
N ALA A 792 -12.69 15.50 33.62
CA ALA A 792 -13.06 14.16 33.18
C ALA A 792 -13.38 14.11 31.67
N THR A 793 -14.07 15.12 31.15
CA THR A 793 -14.35 15.24 29.70
C THR A 793 -13.07 15.38 28.88
N ASN A 794 -12.10 16.19 29.34
CA ASN A 794 -10.84 16.38 28.64
C ASN A 794 -9.98 15.11 28.65
N ILE A 795 -10.00 14.35 29.75
CA ILE A 795 -9.35 13.04 29.83
C ILE A 795 -9.98 12.06 28.83
N ALA A 796 -11.31 12.00 28.74
CA ALA A 796 -11.98 11.15 27.76
C ALA A 796 -11.61 11.52 26.31
N LYS A 797 -11.53 12.82 25.98
CA LYS A 797 -11.04 13.30 24.67
C LYS A 797 -9.59 12.91 24.40
N ALA A 798 -8.72 13.04 25.39
CA ALA A 798 -7.33 12.61 25.28
C ALA A 798 -7.22 11.09 25.07
N MET A 799 -8.05 10.28 25.74
CA MET A 799 -8.09 8.82 25.54
C MET A 799 -8.58 8.45 24.14
N ASN A 800 -9.52 9.19 23.57
CA ASN A 800 -9.98 8.96 22.20
C ASN A 800 -8.88 9.16 21.15
N VAL A 801 -7.81 9.92 21.44
CA VAL A 801 -6.65 10.00 20.52
C VAL A 801 -6.04 8.61 20.28
N TYR A 802 -6.09 7.71 21.25
CA TYR A 802 -5.65 6.33 21.06
C TYR A 802 -6.79 5.38 20.68
N PHE A 803 -7.88 5.43 21.43
CA PHE A 803 -8.94 4.42 21.33
C PHE A 803 -9.94 4.67 20.19
N ASN A 804 -10.12 5.93 19.75
CA ASN A 804 -11.08 6.29 18.71
C ASN A 804 -10.71 7.60 17.97
N TYR A 805 -9.49 7.66 17.41
CA TYR A 805 -8.98 8.90 16.80
C TYR A 805 -9.84 9.40 15.64
N LYS A 806 -10.40 8.47 14.84
CA LYS A 806 -11.27 8.78 13.69
C LYS A 806 -12.70 9.17 14.10
N ASN A 807 -13.01 9.20 15.40
CA ASN A 807 -14.36 9.47 15.93
C ASN A 807 -15.43 8.57 15.31
N ASP A 808 -15.11 7.29 15.11
CA ASP A 808 -16.07 6.30 14.63
C ASP A 808 -17.12 6.04 15.71
N PRO A 809 -18.42 6.32 15.45
CA PRO A 809 -19.48 6.17 16.44
C PRO A 809 -19.77 4.70 16.79
N SER A 810 -19.29 3.74 16.00
CA SER A 810 -19.45 2.30 16.24
C SER A 810 -18.47 1.74 17.27
N ILE A 811 -17.38 2.45 17.57
CA ILE A 811 -16.34 1.97 18.51
C ILE A 811 -16.76 2.21 19.95
N GLN A 812 -17.09 1.14 20.67
CA GLN A 812 -17.36 1.14 22.11
C GLN A 812 -16.15 0.58 22.89
N ASN A 813 -15.86 1.19 24.05
CA ASN A 813 -14.70 0.86 24.86
C ASN A 813 -15.04 -0.20 25.93
N CYS A 814 -14.26 -1.28 25.97
CA CYS A 814 -14.36 -2.30 27.00
C CYS A 814 -13.36 -1.99 28.12
N VAL A 815 -13.84 -1.70 29.33
CA VAL A 815 -13.01 -1.20 30.44
C VAL A 815 -12.93 -2.14 31.66
N THR A 816 -13.61 -3.29 31.66
CA THR A 816 -13.67 -4.21 32.81
C THR A 816 -12.59 -5.31 32.74
N PRO A 817 -12.29 -6.03 33.84
CA PRO A 817 -11.22 -7.05 33.90
C PRO A 817 -11.42 -8.28 32.99
N GLY A 818 -12.58 -8.43 32.34
CA GLY A 818 -12.87 -9.46 31.35
C GLY A 818 -12.62 -9.03 29.89
N CYS A 819 -12.22 -7.78 29.67
CA CYS A 819 -11.98 -7.24 28.34
C CYS A 819 -10.66 -7.74 27.74
N PRO A 820 -10.63 -7.97 26.41
CA PRO A 820 -9.38 -8.22 25.70
C PRO A 820 -8.40 -7.05 25.88
N ASP A 821 -7.11 -7.35 25.92
CA ASP A 821 -6.05 -6.36 26.02
C ASP A 821 -6.03 -5.51 24.74
N PRO A 822 -6.28 -4.19 24.81
CA PRO A 822 -6.28 -3.34 23.61
C PRO A 822 -4.92 -3.23 22.90
N SER A 823 -3.82 -3.70 23.50
CA SER A 823 -2.48 -3.78 22.87
C SER A 823 -2.20 -5.12 22.18
N LEU A 824 -3.06 -6.13 22.34
CA LEU A 824 -2.93 -7.47 21.77
C LEU A 824 -4.30 -7.85 21.17
N SER A 825 -4.53 -7.48 19.92
CA SER A 825 -5.86 -7.48 19.30
C SER A 825 -6.45 -8.85 18.98
N THR A 826 -5.99 -9.94 19.60
CA THR A 826 -6.63 -11.25 19.52
C THR A 826 -6.74 -11.90 20.89
N LEU A 827 -7.95 -12.30 21.28
CA LEU A 827 -8.32 -12.92 22.57
C LEU A 827 -7.46 -14.14 22.98
N VAL A 828 -6.65 -14.71 22.07
CA VAL A 828 -5.75 -15.83 22.38
C VAL A 828 -4.33 -15.37 22.72
N GLU A 829 -3.90 -14.17 22.31
CA GLU A 829 -2.56 -13.63 22.60
C GLU A 829 -2.47 -13.01 24.00
N ASP A 830 -3.58 -12.53 24.55
CA ASP A 830 -3.67 -11.98 25.91
C ASP A 830 -3.24 -12.99 26.97
N ASP A 831 -3.78 -14.19 26.91
CA ASP A 831 -3.45 -15.27 27.85
C ASP A 831 -2.01 -15.76 27.65
N ILE A 832 -1.46 -15.66 26.45
CA ILE A 832 -0.10 -16.09 26.11
C ILE A 832 0.94 -15.10 26.68
N TRP A 833 0.75 -13.79 26.49
CA TRP A 833 1.63 -12.78 27.09
C TRP A 833 1.52 -12.75 28.62
N ARG A 834 0.30 -12.80 29.16
CA ARG A 834 0.07 -12.90 30.61
C ARG A 834 0.74 -14.15 31.19
N TRP A 835 0.70 -15.27 30.47
CA TRP A 835 1.39 -16.49 30.89
C TRP A 835 2.90 -16.26 31.06
N GLN A 836 3.57 -15.64 30.09
CA GLN A 836 5.02 -15.38 30.19
C GLN A 836 5.35 -14.45 31.37
N GLN A 837 4.55 -13.42 31.61
CA GLN A 837 4.70 -12.56 32.80
C GLN A 837 4.50 -13.32 34.11
N CYS A 838 3.66 -14.36 34.08
CA CYS A 838 3.40 -15.28 35.18
C CYS A 838 4.44 -16.42 35.32
N THR A 839 5.42 -16.50 34.43
CA THR A 839 6.46 -17.54 34.45
C THR A 839 7.86 -16.96 34.39
N ASP A 840 8.38 -16.58 33.21
CA ASP A 840 9.80 -16.30 32.98
C ASP A 840 10.11 -14.84 32.62
N LEU A 841 9.08 -14.01 32.40
CA LEU A 841 9.16 -12.60 32.04
C LEU A 841 8.48 -11.69 33.08
N PHE A 842 8.75 -11.91 34.37
CA PHE A 842 8.24 -11.03 35.42
C PHE A 842 8.83 -9.62 35.30
N VAL A 843 8.01 -8.69 34.79
CA VAL A 843 8.35 -7.27 34.70
C VAL A 843 8.05 -6.60 36.04
N GLU A 844 9.09 -6.11 36.71
CA GLU A 844 8.98 -5.45 38.02
C GLU A 844 8.58 -3.99 37.81
N LYS A 845 7.30 -3.73 37.50
CA LYS A 845 6.76 -2.39 37.21
C LYS A 845 5.70 -1.94 38.23
N CYS A 846 5.76 -0.68 38.61
CA CYS A 846 4.71 0.02 39.36
C CYS A 846 4.77 1.53 39.08
N SER A 847 3.86 2.29 39.70
CA SER A 847 3.82 3.75 39.64
C SER A 847 4.23 4.31 41.02
N LEU A 848 5.17 5.25 41.03
CA LEU A 848 5.67 5.93 42.23
C LEU A 848 4.79 7.12 42.66
N GLY A 849 3.84 7.54 41.82
CA GLY A 849 2.95 8.66 42.07
C GLY A 849 3.67 9.97 42.37
N LEU A 850 2.91 11.00 42.79
CA LEU A 850 3.48 12.32 43.03
C LEU A 850 4.52 12.30 44.17
N PRO A 851 5.65 13.04 44.04
CA PRO A 851 6.02 13.94 42.93
C PRO A 851 6.80 13.26 41.78
N ASN A 852 6.91 11.93 41.78
CA ASN A 852 7.79 11.18 40.88
C ASN A 852 7.17 10.92 39.50
N ASP A 853 5.87 10.65 39.43
CA ASP A 853 5.13 10.47 38.19
C ASP A 853 3.67 10.93 38.34
N MET A 854 2.98 11.05 37.20
CA MET A 854 1.61 11.56 37.16
C MET A 854 0.53 10.52 37.47
N PHE A 855 0.89 9.29 37.86
CA PHE A 855 -0.06 8.18 38.05
C PHE A 855 -0.38 7.93 39.53
N LEU A 856 -1.30 7.02 39.81
CA LEU A 856 -1.63 6.61 41.18
C LEU A 856 -0.49 5.79 41.78
N HIS A 857 -0.05 6.12 42.99
CA HIS A 857 1.01 5.38 43.67
C HIS A 857 0.62 3.90 43.90
N THR A 858 1.35 2.97 43.29
CA THR A 858 1.12 1.52 43.36
C THR A 858 2.32 0.72 43.87
N CYS A 859 3.50 1.32 44.00
CA CYS A 859 4.73 0.59 44.32
C CYS A 859 4.78 -0.10 45.69
N ASP A 860 4.24 0.54 46.73
CA ASP A 860 4.16 -0.07 48.08
C ASP A 860 2.75 -0.58 48.43
N VAL A 861 1.82 -0.55 47.46
CA VAL A 861 0.45 -1.03 47.66
C VAL A 861 0.44 -2.56 47.55
N PHE A 862 -0.33 -3.23 48.42
CA PHE A 862 -0.50 -4.68 48.44
C PHE A 862 0.81 -5.51 48.50
N ASN A 863 1.83 -5.07 49.24
CA ASN A 863 3.14 -5.75 49.34
C ASN A 863 3.98 -5.75 48.04
N GLY A 864 3.71 -4.81 47.13
CA GLY A 864 4.57 -4.50 45.99
C GLY A 864 4.26 -5.27 44.70
N PRO A 865 5.01 -4.98 43.61
CA PRO A 865 4.69 -5.43 42.26
C PRO A 865 4.75 -6.96 42.10
N ALA A 866 5.65 -7.65 42.81
CA ALA A 866 5.75 -9.10 42.76
C ALA A 866 4.52 -9.80 43.37
N TRP A 867 4.01 -9.28 44.49
CA TRP A 867 2.79 -9.79 45.11
C TRP A 867 1.57 -9.57 44.20
N LEU A 868 1.49 -8.37 43.61
CA LEU A 868 0.40 -8.01 42.71
C LEU A 868 0.40 -8.90 41.45
N GLN A 869 1.57 -9.11 40.83
CA GLN A 869 1.71 -10.03 39.71
C GLN A 869 1.31 -11.46 40.12
N GLN A 870 1.79 -11.96 41.27
CA GLN A 870 1.39 -13.27 41.78
C GLN A 870 -0.13 -13.38 41.87
N ARG A 871 -0.79 -12.36 42.41
CA ARG A 871 -2.25 -12.34 42.56
C ARG A 871 -2.96 -12.34 41.20
N TYR A 872 -2.49 -11.57 40.24
CA TYR A 872 -3.01 -11.60 38.87
C TYR A 872 -2.86 -12.98 38.23
N CYS A 873 -1.72 -13.63 38.41
CA CYS A 873 -1.48 -14.97 37.88
C CYS A 873 -2.36 -16.05 38.51
N GLU A 874 -2.61 -15.97 39.82
CA GLU A 874 -3.56 -16.85 40.51
C GLU A 874 -4.99 -16.68 39.98
N LEU A 875 -5.41 -15.42 39.75
CA LEU A 875 -6.74 -15.13 39.22
C LEU A 875 -6.90 -15.59 37.77
N ALA A 876 -5.88 -15.39 36.93
CA ALA A 876 -5.92 -15.76 35.52
C ALA A 876 -5.77 -17.28 35.27
N PHE A 877 -4.87 -17.95 36.01
CA PHE A 877 -4.46 -19.33 35.71
C PHE A 877 -4.58 -20.31 36.87
N GLY A 878 -4.99 -19.88 38.08
CA GLY A 878 -5.06 -20.76 39.26
C GLY A 878 -6.03 -21.93 39.07
N THR A 879 -7.19 -21.69 38.48
CA THR A 879 -8.17 -22.75 38.14
C THR A 879 -7.66 -23.72 37.06
N LYS A 880 -6.63 -23.31 36.30
CA LYS A 880 -5.97 -24.13 35.28
C LYS A 880 -4.73 -24.86 35.80
N GLY A 881 -4.43 -24.75 37.11
CA GLY A 881 -3.33 -25.46 37.77
C GLY A 881 -2.04 -24.67 37.92
N TRP A 882 -2.06 -23.35 37.70
CA TRP A 882 -0.90 -22.50 37.99
C TRP A 882 -0.62 -22.48 39.49
N GLN A 883 0.67 -22.53 39.86
CA GLN A 883 1.13 -22.50 41.25
C GLN A 883 2.13 -21.37 41.45
N LYS A 884 2.18 -20.79 42.65
CA LYS A 884 3.15 -19.73 43.00
C LYS A 884 4.59 -20.07 42.62
N SER A 885 4.97 -21.35 42.73
CA SER A 885 6.32 -21.85 42.37
C SER A 885 6.67 -21.69 40.88
N MET A 886 5.68 -21.43 40.01
CA MET A 886 5.86 -21.20 38.58
C MET A 886 6.30 -19.76 38.25
N LEU A 887 5.99 -18.78 39.11
CA LEU A 887 6.51 -17.42 38.95
C LEU A 887 8.01 -17.43 39.23
N LYS A 888 8.82 -17.21 38.19
CA LYS A 888 10.28 -17.14 38.30
C LYS A 888 10.72 -15.68 38.23
N GLU A 889 10.59 -14.98 39.35
CA GLU A 889 10.90 -13.55 39.48
C GLU A 889 12.29 -13.18 38.93
N TYR A 890 13.29 -14.06 39.08
CA TYR A 890 14.67 -13.81 38.65
C TYR A 890 15.09 -14.59 37.38
N ALA A 891 14.16 -15.18 36.62
CA ALA A 891 14.48 -16.04 35.47
C ALA A 891 15.35 -15.33 34.41
N VAL A 892 15.02 -14.09 34.04
CA VAL A 892 15.82 -13.33 33.06
C VAL A 892 17.23 -13.07 33.59
N LYS A 893 17.35 -12.68 34.86
CA LYS A 893 18.65 -12.46 35.52
C LYS A 893 19.51 -13.71 35.51
N THR A 894 18.95 -14.86 35.88
CA THR A 894 19.70 -16.13 35.97
C THR A 894 20.04 -16.66 34.59
N THR A 895 19.15 -16.47 33.61
CA THR A 895 19.31 -17.06 32.28
C THR A 895 20.17 -16.17 31.40
N PHE A 896 19.84 -14.89 31.25
CA PHE A 896 20.46 -14.00 30.28
C PHE A 896 21.44 -13.00 30.90
N GLY A 897 21.24 -12.66 32.17
CA GLY A 897 22.05 -11.68 32.88
C GLY A 897 21.75 -10.24 32.47
N PHE A 898 22.23 -9.29 33.28
CA PHE A 898 22.07 -7.84 33.05
C PHE A 898 23.39 -7.12 32.81
N LYS A 899 24.48 -7.89 32.68
CA LYS A 899 25.83 -7.36 32.38
C LYS A 899 26.29 -7.88 31.03
N PHE A 900 26.79 -6.98 30.20
CA PHE A 900 27.19 -7.26 28.83
C PHE A 900 28.71 -7.17 28.64
N ASP A 901 29.47 -7.25 29.73
CA ASP A 901 30.93 -7.03 29.75
C ASP A 901 31.70 -8.02 28.86
N SER A 902 31.17 -9.23 28.64
CA SER A 902 31.76 -10.27 27.80
C SER A 902 31.14 -10.41 26.41
N VAL A 903 30.18 -9.55 26.04
CA VAL A 903 29.40 -9.68 24.79
C VAL A 903 30.04 -8.84 23.68
N THR A 904 29.98 -9.34 22.44
CA THR A 904 30.50 -8.68 21.23
C THR A 904 29.43 -8.60 20.14
N ASN A 905 29.60 -7.67 19.22
CA ASN A 905 28.73 -7.48 18.02
C ASN A 905 27.25 -7.31 18.37
N LEU A 906 26.94 -6.26 19.14
CA LEU A 906 25.57 -6.04 19.59
C LEU A 906 25.25 -4.54 19.60
N ILE A 907 24.13 -4.17 19.00
CA ILE A 907 23.61 -2.81 18.94
C ILE A 907 22.36 -2.73 19.82
N PHE A 908 22.34 -1.76 20.72
CA PHE A 908 21.19 -1.30 21.47
C PHE A 908 20.80 0.10 20.99
N VAL A 909 19.55 0.27 20.59
CA VAL A 909 19.00 1.60 20.30
C VAL A 909 17.79 1.81 21.18
N SER A 910 17.71 2.97 21.80
CA SER A 910 16.58 3.43 22.61
C SER A 910 16.38 4.93 22.38
N GLY A 911 15.29 5.49 22.86
CA GLY A 911 15.02 6.93 22.80
C GLY A 911 14.22 7.38 24.02
N PRO A 912 14.35 8.64 24.47
CA PRO A 912 13.62 9.12 25.65
C PRO A 912 12.11 9.26 25.40
N ASN A 913 11.66 9.17 24.14
CA ASN A 913 10.26 9.08 23.75
C ASN A 913 9.73 7.64 23.71
N ASP A 914 10.58 6.64 23.97
CA ASP A 914 10.19 5.27 24.23
C ASP A 914 10.21 5.03 25.76
N PRO A 915 9.05 4.83 26.41
CA PRO A 915 8.98 4.53 27.84
C PRO A 915 9.83 3.32 28.28
N TRP A 916 10.08 2.34 27.40
CA TRP A 916 10.92 1.19 27.72
C TRP A 916 12.42 1.53 27.79
N SER A 917 12.83 2.72 27.33
CA SER A 917 14.22 3.18 27.41
C SER A 917 14.73 3.32 28.84
N GLY A 918 13.85 3.54 29.82
CA GLY A 918 14.21 3.63 31.24
C GLY A 918 14.75 2.33 31.81
N ASP A 919 14.46 1.21 31.14
CA ASP A 919 14.89 -0.13 31.50
C ASP A 919 15.85 -0.74 30.46
N GLY A 920 16.18 0.04 29.43
CA GLY A 920 17.12 -0.32 28.38
C GLY A 920 18.58 -0.17 28.82
N VAL A 921 19.49 -0.57 27.94
CA VAL A 921 20.93 -0.37 28.16
C VAL A 921 21.25 1.11 27.96
N GLN A 922 21.48 1.82 29.05
CA GLN A 922 21.81 3.24 29.01
C GLN A 922 23.13 3.47 28.26
N PRO A 923 23.23 4.52 27.41
CA PRO A 923 24.51 4.91 26.82
C PRO A 923 25.38 5.52 27.92
N ASN A 924 26.18 4.69 28.57
CA ASN A 924 27.39 5.19 29.19
C ASN A 924 28.37 5.55 28.03
N PRO A 925 29.31 6.50 28.17
CA PRO A 925 30.40 6.61 27.21
C PRO A 925 31.05 5.24 27.16
N LEU A 926 30.86 4.53 26.05
CA LEU A 926 31.37 3.17 25.92
C LEU A 926 32.85 3.25 26.25
N SER A 927 33.32 2.44 27.21
CA SER A 927 34.75 2.37 27.44
C SER A 927 35.41 2.01 26.10
N ASN A 928 36.65 2.45 25.88
CA ASN A 928 37.41 2.04 24.68
C ASN A 928 37.33 0.51 24.50
N GLU A 929 37.26 -0.23 25.60
CA GLU A 929 37.06 -1.67 25.67
C GLU A 929 35.71 -2.17 25.11
N GLN A 930 34.59 -1.48 25.37
CA GLN A 930 33.28 -1.85 24.84
C GLN A 930 33.16 -1.55 23.34
N THR A 931 33.72 -0.42 22.88
CA THR A 931 33.80 -0.13 21.44
C THR A 931 34.68 -1.15 20.72
N ASN A 932 35.82 -1.56 21.31
CA ASN A 932 36.69 -2.62 20.78
C ASN A 932 36.00 -3.99 20.66
N ARG A 933 34.83 -4.18 21.30
CA ARG A 933 34.00 -5.39 21.20
C ARG A 933 32.83 -5.25 20.21
N ALA A 934 32.73 -4.11 19.51
CA ALA A 934 31.57 -3.76 18.68
C ALA A 934 30.23 -3.84 19.44
N LEU A 935 30.24 -3.39 20.69
CA LEU A 935 29.04 -3.17 21.49
C LEU A 935 28.66 -1.69 21.38
N TYR A 936 27.51 -1.40 20.78
CA TYR A 936 27.03 -0.03 20.55
C TYR A 936 25.72 0.20 21.29
N ALA A 937 25.62 1.27 22.07
CA ALA A 937 24.39 1.69 22.74
C ALA A 937 24.10 3.14 22.36
N LEU A 938 22.96 3.40 21.72
CA LEU A 938 22.52 4.72 21.30
C LEU A 938 21.23 5.09 22.03
N ASN A 939 21.16 6.34 22.46
CA ASN A 939 19.93 6.97 22.91
C ASN A 939 19.60 8.10 21.94
N LEU A 940 18.58 7.89 21.11
CA LEU A 940 18.15 8.79 20.05
C LEU A 940 17.02 9.68 20.58
N GLU A 941 17.35 10.94 20.87
CA GLU A 941 16.38 11.94 21.30
C GLU A 941 15.20 12.03 20.31
N GLY A 942 13.98 12.08 20.84
CA GLY A 942 12.76 12.14 20.04
C GLY A 942 12.31 10.83 19.39
N SER A 943 13.06 9.73 19.54
CA SER A 943 12.73 8.43 18.94
C SER A 943 11.66 7.68 19.74
N ALA A 944 10.57 7.31 19.06
CA ALA A 944 9.51 6.43 19.58
C ALA A 944 9.94 4.96 19.62
N HIS A 945 9.12 4.10 20.21
CA HIS A 945 9.42 2.67 20.35
C HIS A 945 9.64 2.01 18.98
N GLY A 946 10.84 1.47 18.71
CA GLY A 946 11.11 0.80 17.43
C GLY A 946 11.36 1.70 16.21
N LEU A 947 11.33 3.03 16.36
CA LEU A 947 11.36 3.96 15.22
C LEU A 947 12.63 3.79 14.36
N ASP A 948 13.76 3.47 14.95
CA ASP A 948 15.02 3.21 14.26
C ASP A 948 14.98 2.01 13.31
N LEU A 949 14.08 1.04 13.54
CA LEU A 949 13.83 -0.11 12.67
C LEU A 949 12.62 0.05 11.74
N SER A 950 11.81 1.09 11.94
CA SER A 950 10.69 1.42 11.05
C SER A 950 11.17 1.71 9.64
N GLN A 951 10.26 1.54 8.67
CA GLN A 951 10.51 1.97 7.30
C GLN A 951 10.91 3.46 7.29
N PRO A 952 11.99 3.82 6.57
CA PRO A 952 12.44 5.20 6.49
C PRO A 952 11.32 6.13 6.01
N ASN A 953 11.26 7.35 6.52
CA ASN A 953 10.23 8.33 6.23
C ASN A 953 10.84 9.74 6.19
N THR A 954 10.31 10.63 5.35
CA THR A 954 10.79 12.02 5.26
C THR A 954 10.59 12.83 6.55
N CYS A 955 9.67 12.40 7.40
CA CYS A 955 9.45 12.98 8.72
C CYS A 955 10.30 12.34 9.83
N ASP A 956 11.13 11.35 9.51
CA ASP A 956 12.08 10.81 10.49
C ASP A 956 13.02 11.92 10.98
N PRO A 957 13.26 12.01 12.30
CA PRO A 957 14.21 12.96 12.85
C PRO A 957 15.61 12.76 12.25
N GLU A 958 16.33 13.87 12.01
CA GLU A 958 17.65 13.83 11.38
C GLU A 958 18.66 12.94 12.11
N ASN A 959 18.60 12.92 13.46
CA ASN A 959 19.43 12.06 14.29
C ASN A 959 19.09 10.56 14.13
N VAL A 960 17.83 10.20 13.87
CA VAL A 960 17.43 8.82 13.56
C VAL A 960 17.98 8.40 12.20
N VAL A 961 17.88 9.25 11.19
CA VAL A 961 18.41 8.97 9.83
C VAL A 961 19.92 8.74 9.88
N LYS A 962 20.67 9.62 10.57
CA LYS A 962 22.12 9.47 10.75
C LYS A 962 22.49 8.23 11.56
N ALA A 963 21.73 7.92 12.61
CA ALA A 963 21.96 6.71 13.40
C ALA A 963 21.79 5.45 12.53
N ARG A 964 20.74 5.36 11.71
CA ARG A 964 20.56 4.21 10.80
C ARG A 964 21.73 4.06 9.84
N PHE A 965 22.25 5.15 9.30
CA PHE A 965 23.43 5.13 8.43
C PHE A 965 24.68 4.59 9.14
N GLU A 966 24.98 5.10 10.35
CA GLU A 966 26.13 4.66 11.14
C GLU A 966 26.01 3.17 11.55
N LEU A 967 24.81 2.73 11.92
CA LEU A 967 24.54 1.35 12.29
C LEU A 967 24.59 0.40 11.08
N ALA A 968 24.13 0.84 9.91
CA ALA A 968 24.30 0.08 8.67
C ALA A 968 25.78 -0.18 8.34
N ARG A 969 26.66 0.81 8.58
CA ARG A 969 28.12 0.65 8.43
C ARG A 969 28.69 -0.40 9.39
N VAL A 970 28.22 -0.43 10.64
CA VAL A 970 28.60 -1.47 11.62
C VAL A 970 28.19 -2.85 11.14
N ILE A 971 26.92 -3.00 10.74
CA ILE A 971 26.35 -4.28 10.31
C ILE A 971 27.04 -4.78 9.03
N ARG A 972 27.42 -3.87 8.12
CA ARG A 972 28.23 -4.20 6.93
C ARG A 972 29.59 -4.79 7.30
N CYS A 973 30.23 -4.31 8.35
CA CYS A 973 31.49 -4.89 8.82
C CYS A 973 31.32 -6.24 9.51
N TRP A 974 30.17 -6.50 10.13
CA TRP A 974 29.84 -7.83 10.62
C TRP A 974 29.60 -8.83 9.49
N SER A 975 28.91 -8.41 8.42
CA SER A 975 28.57 -9.29 7.30
C SER A 975 29.71 -9.47 6.30
N ASN A 976 30.55 -8.45 6.11
CA ASN A 976 31.70 -8.49 5.21
C ASN A 976 32.94 -7.85 5.86
N PRO A 977 33.60 -8.55 6.80
CA PRO A 977 34.77 -8.02 7.51
C PRO A 977 35.98 -7.75 6.59
N LYS A 978 35.99 -8.30 5.37
CA LYS A 978 37.04 -8.08 4.37
C LYS A 978 36.86 -6.79 3.57
N ASP A 979 35.73 -6.11 3.72
CA ASP A 979 35.46 -4.83 3.07
C ASP A 979 36.55 -3.81 3.44
N SER A 980 37.05 -3.06 2.45
CA SER A 980 38.14 -2.10 2.65
C SER A 980 37.77 -0.97 3.61
N THR A 981 36.48 -0.68 3.77
CA THR A 981 35.94 0.30 4.73
C THR A 981 35.97 -0.20 6.18
N CYS A 982 36.11 -1.51 6.39
CA CYS A 982 36.09 -2.15 7.71
C CYS A 982 37.48 -2.37 8.33
N LYS A 983 38.55 -1.87 7.71
CA LYS A 983 39.93 -2.03 8.22
C LYS A 983 40.16 -1.47 9.63
N LYS A 984 39.36 -0.48 10.05
CA LYS A 984 39.40 0.14 11.38
C LYS A 984 38.25 -0.32 12.28
N PHE A 985 37.55 -1.40 11.91
CA PHE A 985 36.46 -1.95 12.70
C PHE A 985 37.02 -2.78 13.87
N PRO A 986 36.44 -2.69 15.08
CA PRO A 986 35.35 -1.81 15.48
C PRO A 986 35.76 -0.33 15.56
N PHE A 987 34.87 0.56 15.11
CA PHE A 987 35.11 2.01 15.12
C PHE A 987 34.13 2.74 16.03
N LYS A 988 34.50 3.95 16.47
CA LYS A 988 33.59 4.88 17.15
C LYS A 988 32.59 5.45 16.14
N LEU A 989 31.30 5.47 16.49
CA LEU A 989 30.26 6.06 15.66
C LEU A 989 30.44 7.58 15.57
N ASN A 990 30.09 8.16 14.42
CA ASN A 990 30.02 9.60 14.27
C ASN A 990 28.89 10.19 15.14
N ASP A 991 29.01 11.48 15.45
CA ASP A 991 27.92 12.21 16.11
C ASP A 991 26.67 12.20 15.22
N VAL A 992 25.57 11.66 15.74
CA VAL A 992 24.28 11.59 15.04
C VAL A 992 23.52 12.93 15.11
N GLY A 993 24.03 13.91 15.86
CA GLY A 993 23.46 15.25 15.98
C GLY A 993 22.23 15.32 16.90
N ALA A 994 21.70 16.54 17.05
CA ALA A 994 20.54 16.81 17.89
C ALA A 994 19.22 16.40 17.23
N PHE A 995 18.21 16.11 18.04
CA PHE A 995 16.85 15.92 17.55
C PHE A 995 16.32 17.20 16.89
N LYS A 996 15.76 17.04 15.69
CA LYS A 996 15.05 18.09 14.98
C LYS A 996 13.76 17.54 14.41
N LYS A 997 12.65 18.15 14.82
CA LYS A 997 11.31 17.82 14.32
C LYS A 997 11.16 18.33 12.88
N ASN A 998 10.81 17.44 11.96
CA ASN A 998 10.57 17.77 10.55
C ASN A 998 9.12 18.22 10.31
N ASN A 999 8.89 18.90 9.18
CA ASN A 999 7.56 19.39 8.80
C ASN A 999 6.62 18.21 8.47
N GLN A 1000 5.48 18.15 9.15
CA GLN A 1000 4.57 17.00 9.13
C GLN A 1000 3.51 17.03 8.04
N ASN A 1001 3.40 18.15 7.32
CA ASN A 1001 2.32 18.32 6.35
C ASN A 1001 2.53 17.50 5.06
N THR A 1002 3.70 16.88 4.90
CA THR A 1002 4.12 16.11 3.69
C THR A 1002 4.99 14.89 4.05
N CYS A 1003 4.61 14.10 5.06
CA CYS A 1003 5.34 12.88 5.42
C CYS A 1003 5.10 11.74 4.41
N TYR A 1004 6.14 11.01 4.04
CA TYR A 1004 6.01 9.81 3.23
C TYR A 1004 7.18 8.85 3.44
N TYR A 1005 6.93 7.56 3.21
CA TYR A 1005 7.95 6.54 3.33
C TYR A 1005 8.98 6.64 2.20
N ILE A 1006 10.25 6.52 2.57
CA ILE A 1006 11.40 6.47 1.68
C ILE A 1006 11.75 5.00 1.50
N SER A 1007 11.80 4.53 0.25
CA SER A 1007 12.14 3.13 -0.09
C SER A 1007 13.23 3.11 -1.15
N ASN A 1008 14.19 2.19 -1.03
CA ASN A 1008 15.32 2.00 -1.93
C ASN A 1008 16.23 3.23 -2.12
N GLN A 1009 16.20 4.20 -1.20
CA GLN A 1009 17.04 5.40 -1.29
C GLN A 1009 18.16 5.42 -0.25
N TYR A 1010 18.63 4.26 0.23
CA TYR A 1010 19.83 4.20 1.07
C TYR A 1010 20.98 5.00 0.39
N PRO A 1011 21.64 5.93 1.10
CA PRO A 1011 21.69 6.11 2.55
C PRO A 1011 20.72 7.17 3.12
N TRP A 1012 19.54 7.32 2.52
CA TRP A 1012 18.45 8.21 2.93
C TRP A 1012 18.90 9.67 3.06
N GLY A 1013 19.52 10.19 1.99
CA GLY A 1013 19.98 11.57 1.89
C GLY A 1013 21.35 11.85 2.54
N GLN A 1014 22.00 10.85 3.13
CA GLN A 1014 23.39 10.97 3.59
C GLN A 1014 24.39 10.83 2.41
N LYS A 1015 25.62 11.29 2.58
CA LYS A 1015 26.72 10.98 1.65
C LYS A 1015 27.52 9.81 2.22
N VAL A 1016 27.75 8.79 1.40
CA VAL A 1016 28.55 7.59 1.75
C VAL A 1016 30.01 7.94 1.96
#